data_AF-A0AA47I4V5-F1
#
_entry.id   AF-A0AA47I4V5-F1
#
_cell.length_a   1.000
_cell.length_b   1.000
_cell.length_c   1.000
_cell.angle_alpha   90.00
_cell.angle_beta   90.00
_cell.angle_gamma   90.00
#
_symmetry.space_group_name_H-M   'P 1'
#
loop_
_entity.id
_entity.type
_entity.pdbx_description
1 polymer ?
#
loop_
_entity_poly.entity_id
_entity_poly.type
_entity_poly.pdbx_seq_one_letter_code
_entity_poly.pdbx_strand_id
1 'polypeptide(L)'
;MRNRNLSIFIATMMIFTLLPFNVKGVTKVATTGGEAILDLENVNQVPIVKFSALKDSNNKMIITNDSTIGGFSSKGTKNSSFLLTPNKISGDFSVEATLKVTSRTINGTGGIVGVGAFSGTQEGDAMVTSVARGDNGSRSYYKKTTGYGAGGPNTSKTSEIGTSVLLKIQRINNTYTSTINGEVQELADLHETTNGPMYLGFVICGANAEVDKFIIKQNENVVYDLSKKSLPRPILTAKAKGDNVDINWTETQGAQNYIVQYREMGTSSWTTGPDNITGKSHTVTNLTAMKPYEFRVKASGGESNGLTSALVIAVPGFRWSSIASPLISGVVLSEDGKEVKVSYNNVMGALGALKLDVEMRKDNIIVDTKSVVEADTVLGASDGEVTFSPKESGTYTFTAKALRTAQEDVKLSNTKNITFKLPLTSPVVSASATATGSIKVKWDQVKEAQEYNLKYKKESDSQWTTAIDSTKELAYTVNNLQIGGVYNFKLTAIKDDQNSATTVSAKSKEVVGETAEWKSIIFGQSISSLYNTIDVDSVKGAVTVTAGNKEGSTTGGKVTGSHDGIAYYYTEVDPSKNFELSADIKVNYFAKGTPDNQEGFGIMARDDIGKSLDPTVFSSNMVLVGGYRGLVQSVFRNNVNDKSGTGATMDDVFKFGERPLNDGTSTYKMTLKKTNTGYQVSVNNGVEKIYYKPKQMEVLNSGKIYVGFFAARVASITSSNISMKTSDVGTDPVGVEEPQKVADAAINAVSLTAASTSSYKLGLLANVKGNVEVKQEGVEIYKGPIIANDLLEKSTTLIKGANNFDITLTPDATENVTNHDPISIKHIVTLKQYGTLSGAIYVSQTGSPNSAGTETEPTDIYSAVKFISEGQTIYVRGGVYNLKSPIIIERGNDSKSNNPKILSAYPNEKPIFDFGFKSDGLSLAGSGWKIYGIDITKSNLKGMGISGSNNIVELVNVYNTKESGLQISGSSTESKDKWPANNLVLNCTSYDNVDVSENNADGFAAKLTSGEGNVFRGCISHNNCDDGWDLYSKLETGAIGAVVIENCIAYGNGTLTNGRKTKGDGNGFKMGGEGIAVKHLLRNSLSFNNNADGVTSNSNPAMIVQNTTSVDNKGANFSFASYTNAVQQFVSKNNISFRTKEGAADLIPASLESDDNYFYNGVKSLNKSGKVLLKSDFKSVVQPDSYSRNGDGTIVVGDYMSLIVNSTIKSGAYLSDISNITNPISNDGTIGEEESIKNETLLKMINLLKMINLLWM
;
A
#
# COMPACT_ATOMS: atom_id res chain seq x y z
N MET A 1 -59.06 19.86 -11.82
CA MET A 1 -59.99 19.10 -12.68
C MET A 1 -59.26 17.89 -13.25
N ARG A 2 -59.85 16.68 -13.06
CA ARG A 2 -59.71 15.37 -13.78
C ARG A 2 -58.33 15.01 -14.39
N ASN A 3 -57.75 13.82 -14.27
CA ASN A 3 -58.21 12.49 -13.86
C ASN A 3 -57.00 11.58 -13.53
N ARG A 4 -57.32 10.49 -12.84
CA ARG A 4 -56.54 9.37 -12.25
C ARG A 4 -55.86 8.37 -13.22
N ASN A 5 -54.74 7.80 -12.73
CA ASN A 5 -54.28 6.37 -12.72
C ASN A 5 -54.00 5.66 -14.08
N LEU A 6 -53.06 4.73 -14.31
CA LEU A 6 -52.12 3.92 -13.51
C LEU A 6 -51.10 3.21 -14.47
N SER A 7 -49.86 2.98 -14.03
CA SER A 7 -49.01 1.77 -14.27
C SER A 7 -48.47 1.34 -15.66
N ILE A 8 -47.14 1.50 -15.87
CA ILE A 8 -46.09 0.43 -15.96
C ILE A 8 -44.83 0.87 -16.75
N PHE A 9 -43.73 0.99 -15.99
CA PHE A 9 -42.31 0.65 -16.21
C PHE A 9 -41.73 0.31 -17.62
N ILE A 10 -40.57 0.95 -17.91
CA ILE A 10 -39.34 0.51 -18.64
C ILE A 10 -38.96 1.21 -19.98
N ALA A 11 -37.75 1.81 -19.93
CA ALA A 11 -36.72 2.04 -20.96
C ALA A 11 -36.84 3.19 -21.98
N THR A 12 -36.29 4.34 -21.57
CA THR A 12 -35.18 5.13 -22.14
C THR A 12 -34.96 5.23 -23.66
N MET A 13 -34.96 6.49 -24.09
CA MET A 13 -34.55 7.11 -25.36
C MET A 13 -33.10 6.87 -25.82
N MET A 14 -32.85 7.05 -27.12
CA MET A 14 -31.70 7.81 -27.63
C MET A 14 -32.01 8.48 -28.98
N ILE A 15 -31.67 9.77 -29.11
CA ILE A 15 -31.75 10.59 -30.33
C ILE A 15 -30.56 11.60 -30.34
N PHE A 16 -29.99 11.82 -31.55
CA PHE A 16 -29.14 12.93 -32.05
C PHE A 16 -27.69 13.11 -31.51
N THR A 17 -26.69 13.67 -32.20
CA THR A 17 -26.14 13.67 -33.60
C THR A 17 -24.92 14.62 -33.66
N LEU A 18 -24.01 14.39 -34.62
CA LEU A 18 -23.14 15.33 -35.39
C LEU A 18 -21.72 15.74 -34.90
N LEU A 19 -20.74 15.27 -35.72
CA LEU A 19 -19.57 15.93 -36.36
C LEU A 19 -18.33 16.37 -35.54
N PRO A 20 -17.10 16.20 -36.09
CA PRO A 20 -16.50 17.22 -36.99
C PRO A 20 -15.65 16.70 -38.19
N PHE A 21 -14.98 17.64 -38.84
CA PHE A 21 -14.52 17.77 -40.23
C PHE A 21 -13.29 16.95 -40.73
N ASN A 22 -13.39 16.64 -42.04
CA ASN A 22 -12.40 16.42 -43.12
C ASN A 22 -10.90 16.75 -42.95
N VAL A 23 -10.05 15.80 -43.40
CA VAL A 23 -8.89 16.03 -44.29
C VAL A 23 -8.91 14.99 -45.43
N LYS A 24 -8.73 15.47 -46.67
CA LYS A 24 -8.94 14.77 -47.96
C LYS A 24 -7.78 13.84 -48.35
N GLY A 25 -8.11 12.73 -49.02
CA GLY A 25 -7.18 12.00 -49.89
C GLY A 25 -7.56 10.58 -50.32
N VAL A 26 -8.61 10.41 -51.16
CA VAL A 26 -8.75 9.42 -52.28
C VAL A 26 -8.65 7.91 -51.92
N THR A 27 -9.58 6.97 -52.13
CA THR A 27 -10.85 6.85 -52.88
C THR A 27 -11.68 5.72 -52.22
N LYS A 28 -13.01 5.89 -52.17
CA LYS A 28 -14.01 4.88 -51.79
C LYS A 28 -13.93 3.63 -52.69
N VAL A 29 -13.89 2.44 -52.08
CA VAL A 29 -14.56 1.23 -52.62
C VAL A 29 -15.50 0.73 -51.53
N ALA A 30 -16.73 0.39 -51.93
CA ALA A 30 -17.87 0.16 -51.07
C ALA A 30 -17.65 -0.96 -50.04
N THR A 31 -17.96 -0.65 -48.77
CA THR A 31 -18.26 -1.62 -47.72
C THR A 31 -19.56 -2.37 -48.05
N THR A 32 -19.46 -3.67 -48.29
CA THR A 32 -20.57 -4.63 -48.07
C THR A 32 -20.02 -5.76 -47.20
N GLY A 33 -20.70 -6.05 -46.09
CA GLY A 33 -20.26 -6.99 -45.07
C GLY A 33 -20.38 -8.45 -45.51
N GLY A 34 -19.34 -8.99 -46.13
CA GLY A 34 -19.21 -10.42 -46.39
C GLY A 34 -18.31 -11.13 -45.36
N GLU A 35 -18.65 -12.38 -45.02
CA GLU A 35 -17.77 -13.28 -44.25
C GLU A 35 -16.59 -13.74 -45.13
N ALA A 36 -15.39 -13.88 -44.55
CA ALA A 36 -14.24 -14.46 -45.26
C ALA A 36 -14.54 -15.92 -45.64
N ILE A 37 -14.11 -16.38 -46.82
CA ILE A 37 -14.29 -17.78 -47.23
C ILE A 37 -13.24 -18.62 -46.51
N LEU A 38 -13.63 -19.18 -45.37
CA LEU A 38 -12.67 -19.77 -44.43
C LEU A 38 -12.14 -21.13 -44.92
N ASP A 39 -12.88 -21.95 -45.67
CA ASP A 39 -12.44 -23.34 -45.92
C ASP A 39 -11.53 -23.53 -47.15
N LEU A 40 -11.08 -22.43 -47.78
CA LEU A 40 -10.19 -22.39 -48.95
C LEU A 40 -9.08 -21.36 -48.74
N GLU A 41 -7.89 -21.60 -49.29
CA GLU A 41 -6.75 -20.70 -49.16
C GLU A 41 -6.60 -19.78 -50.37
N ASN A 42 -6.47 -18.48 -50.09
CA ASN A 42 -6.10 -17.48 -51.07
C ASN A 42 -4.60 -17.59 -51.38
N VAL A 43 -4.26 -17.88 -52.63
CA VAL A 43 -2.87 -17.91 -53.09
C VAL A 43 -2.69 -16.90 -54.22
N ASN A 44 -1.93 -15.85 -53.96
CA ASN A 44 -1.57 -14.84 -54.95
C ASN A 44 -0.17 -15.13 -55.50
N GLN A 45 -0.04 -15.28 -56.82
CA GLN A 45 1.27 -15.35 -57.48
C GLN A 45 2.00 -14.00 -57.51
N VAL A 46 1.28 -12.88 -57.40
CA VAL A 46 1.84 -11.52 -57.42
C VAL A 46 1.36 -10.72 -56.21
N PRO A 47 2.24 -10.29 -55.28
CA PRO A 47 1.85 -9.63 -54.02
C PRO A 47 1.17 -8.26 -54.15
N ILE A 48 1.24 -7.61 -55.32
CA ILE A 48 0.87 -6.19 -55.53
C ILE A 48 -0.59 -6.04 -56.05
N VAL A 49 -1.26 -7.13 -56.43
CA VAL A 49 -2.61 -7.09 -57.00
C VAL A 49 -3.68 -7.39 -55.95
N LYS A 50 -4.74 -6.57 -55.90
CA LYS A 50 -5.89 -6.79 -55.01
C LYS A 50 -6.73 -7.98 -55.50
N PHE A 51 -6.63 -9.09 -54.78
CA PHE A 51 -7.51 -10.24 -54.90
C PHE A 51 -8.37 -10.33 -53.63
N SER A 52 -9.69 -10.46 -53.80
CA SER A 52 -10.60 -10.74 -52.70
C SER A 52 -11.66 -11.75 -53.13
N ALA A 53 -12.04 -12.62 -52.19
CA ALA A 53 -13.14 -13.54 -52.35
C ALA A 53 -13.91 -13.52 -51.02
N LEU A 54 -15.14 -13.01 -51.05
CA LEU A 54 -15.98 -12.82 -49.87
C LEU A 54 -17.32 -13.52 -50.07
N LYS A 55 -17.85 -14.11 -49.01
CA LYS A 55 -19.19 -14.71 -48.99
C LYS A 55 -20.18 -13.65 -48.53
N ASP A 56 -21.19 -13.35 -49.33
CA ASP A 56 -22.26 -12.43 -48.93
C ASP A 56 -23.28 -13.10 -48.00
N SER A 57 -24.22 -12.31 -47.47
CA SER A 57 -25.27 -12.79 -46.56
C SER A 57 -26.26 -13.79 -47.19
N ASN A 58 -26.23 -13.98 -48.51
CA ASN A 58 -27.07 -14.92 -49.27
C ASN A 58 -26.31 -16.19 -49.66
N ASN A 59 -25.13 -16.42 -49.07
CA ASN A 59 -24.22 -17.51 -49.41
C ASN A 59 -23.69 -17.49 -50.86
N LYS A 60 -23.73 -16.35 -51.55
CA LYS A 60 -23.03 -16.17 -52.83
C LYS A 60 -21.60 -15.74 -52.57
N MET A 61 -20.67 -16.21 -53.40
CA MET A 61 -19.28 -15.78 -53.33
C MET A 61 -19.04 -14.67 -54.37
N ILE A 62 -18.52 -13.54 -53.89
CA ILE A 62 -18.09 -12.41 -54.74
C ILE A 62 -16.58 -12.48 -54.85
N ILE A 63 -16.08 -12.67 -56.07
CA ILE A 63 -14.66 -12.71 -56.37
C ILE A 63 -14.26 -11.45 -57.12
N THR A 64 -13.25 -10.75 -56.62
CA THR A 64 -12.66 -9.58 -57.28
C THR A 64 -11.17 -9.77 -57.53
N ASN A 65 -10.72 -9.52 -58.74
CA ASN A 65 -9.30 -9.50 -59.09
C ASN A 65 -9.03 -8.36 -60.06
N ASP A 66 -8.44 -7.29 -59.55
CA ASP A 66 -8.24 -6.06 -60.31
C ASP A 66 -6.96 -6.07 -61.16
N SER A 67 -6.40 -7.25 -61.49
CA SER A 67 -5.18 -7.32 -62.30
C SER A 67 -5.41 -6.74 -63.68
N THR A 68 -4.51 -5.88 -64.16
CA THR A 68 -4.53 -5.37 -65.54
C THR A 68 -3.61 -6.16 -66.48
N ILE A 69 -2.93 -7.20 -65.97
CA ILE A 69 -2.01 -8.07 -66.70
C ILE A 69 -2.20 -9.54 -66.33
N GLY A 70 -2.06 -10.47 -67.29
CA GLY A 70 -2.10 -11.92 -67.05
C GLY A 70 -3.04 -12.69 -67.97
N GLY A 71 -3.12 -14.01 -67.77
CA GLY A 71 -3.96 -14.93 -68.55
C GLY A 71 -3.37 -16.34 -68.67
N PHE A 72 -4.01 -17.20 -69.48
CA PHE A 72 -3.48 -18.53 -69.84
C PHE A 72 -2.66 -18.45 -71.13
N SER A 73 -1.46 -19.04 -71.11
CA SER A 73 -0.57 -19.19 -72.27
C SER A 73 -0.19 -20.65 -72.50
N SER A 74 0.63 -20.92 -73.52
CA SER A 74 1.21 -22.26 -73.76
C SER A 74 2.12 -22.75 -72.63
N LYS A 75 2.48 -21.88 -71.68
CA LYS A 75 3.25 -22.19 -70.46
C LYS A 75 2.39 -22.37 -69.20
N GLY A 76 1.08 -22.16 -69.29
CA GLY A 76 0.15 -22.25 -68.17
C GLY A 76 -0.42 -20.89 -67.75
N THR A 77 -0.84 -20.77 -66.49
CA THR A 77 -1.37 -19.55 -65.87
C THR A 77 -0.27 -18.54 -65.57
N LYS A 78 -0.45 -17.29 -65.95
CA LYS A 78 0.45 -16.18 -65.62
C LYS A 78 -0.29 -15.06 -64.90
N ASN A 79 0.31 -14.51 -63.84
CA ASN A 79 -0.25 -13.44 -63.00
C ASN A 79 -1.69 -13.74 -62.54
N SER A 80 -1.92 -14.97 -62.08
CA SER A 80 -3.24 -15.43 -61.64
C SER A 80 -3.29 -15.55 -60.11
N SER A 81 -4.49 -15.36 -59.56
CA SER A 81 -4.79 -15.67 -58.16
C SER A 81 -5.60 -16.96 -58.10
N PHE A 82 -5.40 -17.72 -57.03
CA PHE A 82 -6.09 -18.97 -56.80
C PHE A 82 -6.84 -18.96 -55.47
N LEU A 83 -7.95 -19.67 -55.43
CA LEU A 83 -8.67 -20.02 -54.21
C LEU A 83 -8.77 -21.54 -54.16
N LEU A 84 -7.89 -22.19 -53.39
CA LEU A 84 -7.66 -23.65 -53.47
C LEU A 84 -7.99 -24.37 -52.16
N THR A 85 -8.21 -25.69 -52.24
CA THR A 85 -8.26 -26.55 -51.05
C THR A 85 -6.95 -26.45 -50.25
N PRO A 86 -6.98 -26.45 -48.91
CA PRO A 86 -5.77 -26.34 -48.09
C PRO A 86 -4.79 -27.51 -48.26
N ASN A 87 -5.30 -28.67 -48.70
CA ASN A 87 -4.51 -29.86 -48.98
C ASN A 87 -4.86 -30.42 -50.36
N LYS A 88 -3.94 -31.20 -50.92
CA LYS A 88 -4.15 -31.96 -52.16
C LYS A 88 -5.13 -33.12 -51.93
N ILE A 89 -6.07 -33.29 -52.84
CA ILE A 89 -7.07 -34.35 -52.87
C ILE A 89 -6.57 -35.53 -53.72
N SER A 90 -6.47 -36.70 -53.11
CA SER A 90 -6.14 -37.97 -53.75
C SER A 90 -7.41 -38.72 -54.20
N GLY A 91 -7.28 -39.64 -55.16
CA GLY A 91 -8.40 -40.43 -55.67
C GLY A 91 -9.33 -39.66 -56.62
N ASP A 92 -10.56 -40.14 -56.78
CA ASP A 92 -11.54 -39.54 -57.68
C ASP A 92 -12.10 -38.25 -57.09
N PHE A 93 -12.38 -37.26 -57.92
CA PHE A 93 -12.89 -35.98 -57.47
C PHE A 93 -13.76 -35.28 -58.51
N SER A 94 -14.56 -34.33 -58.05
CA SER A 94 -15.21 -33.36 -58.94
C SER A 94 -15.21 -31.97 -58.31
N VAL A 95 -15.00 -30.95 -59.12
CA VAL A 95 -15.24 -29.55 -58.77
C VAL A 95 -16.30 -28.99 -59.70
N GLU A 96 -17.32 -28.36 -59.14
CA GLU A 96 -18.45 -27.79 -59.87
C GLU A 96 -18.68 -26.35 -59.39
N ALA A 97 -18.77 -25.41 -60.33
CA ALA A 97 -19.12 -24.03 -60.05
C ALA A 97 -20.15 -23.48 -61.03
N THR A 98 -21.12 -22.72 -60.52
CA THR A 98 -21.93 -21.82 -61.33
C THR A 98 -21.45 -20.40 -61.06
N LEU A 99 -20.85 -19.77 -62.07
CA LEU A 99 -20.26 -18.45 -61.95
C LEU A 99 -20.69 -17.52 -63.07
N LYS A 100 -20.77 -16.22 -62.76
CA LYS A 100 -21.18 -15.15 -63.65
C LYS A 100 -20.10 -14.07 -63.62
N VAL A 101 -19.43 -13.86 -64.75
CA VAL A 101 -18.41 -12.80 -64.87
C VAL A 101 -19.11 -11.45 -64.94
N THR A 102 -18.87 -10.57 -63.98
CA THR A 102 -19.55 -9.28 -63.82
C THR A 102 -18.76 -8.12 -64.42
N SER A 103 -17.43 -8.19 -64.44
CA SER A 103 -16.57 -7.20 -65.11
C SER A 103 -15.19 -7.76 -65.43
N ARG A 104 -14.43 -7.05 -66.27
CA ARG A 104 -13.02 -7.33 -66.56
C ARG A 104 -12.15 -6.09 -66.42
N THR A 105 -10.89 -6.31 -66.06
CA THR A 105 -9.85 -5.30 -65.93
C THR A 105 -8.73 -5.47 -66.97
N ILE A 106 -8.74 -6.56 -67.74
CA ILE A 106 -7.81 -6.83 -68.87
C ILE A 106 -8.56 -6.73 -70.20
N ASN A 107 -8.04 -5.93 -71.14
CA ASN A 107 -8.56 -5.85 -72.53
C ASN A 107 -8.13 -7.09 -73.33
N GLY A 108 -9.09 -7.87 -73.85
CA GLY A 108 -8.84 -9.07 -74.68
C GLY A 108 -9.15 -10.42 -74.00
N THR A 109 -8.50 -11.50 -74.45
CA THR A 109 -8.76 -12.90 -74.01
C THR A 109 -8.19 -13.27 -72.63
N GLY A 110 -7.52 -12.33 -71.95
CA GLY A 110 -6.77 -12.56 -70.71
C GLY A 110 -7.59 -12.51 -69.41
N GLY A 111 -8.73 -11.82 -69.40
CA GLY A 111 -9.63 -11.74 -68.25
C GLY A 111 -10.46 -13.01 -68.09
N ILE A 112 -10.16 -13.82 -67.07
CA ILE A 112 -10.74 -15.16 -66.90
C ILE A 112 -11.10 -15.48 -65.44
N VAL A 113 -12.13 -16.31 -65.28
CA VAL A 113 -12.52 -16.94 -64.01
C VAL A 113 -12.88 -18.39 -64.29
N GLY A 114 -12.39 -19.34 -63.50
CA GLY A 114 -12.73 -20.74 -63.70
C GLY A 114 -12.34 -21.65 -62.55
N VAL A 115 -12.80 -22.89 -62.63
CA VAL A 115 -12.45 -23.95 -61.67
C VAL A 115 -11.41 -24.88 -62.25
N GLY A 116 -10.64 -25.54 -61.39
CA GLY A 116 -9.50 -26.34 -61.80
C GLY A 116 -9.01 -27.37 -60.80
N ALA A 117 -8.16 -28.24 -61.32
CA ALA A 117 -7.27 -29.11 -60.57
C ALA A 117 -5.81 -28.69 -60.81
N PHE A 118 -5.04 -28.50 -59.74
CA PHE A 118 -3.69 -27.93 -59.76
C PHE A 118 -2.68 -28.81 -59.01
N SER A 119 -1.49 -29.05 -59.59
CA SER A 119 -0.40 -29.79 -58.95
C SER A 119 0.37 -28.95 -57.92
N GLY A 120 0.19 -27.64 -57.96
CA GLY A 120 0.84 -26.62 -57.15
C GLY A 120 0.23 -25.25 -57.45
N THR A 121 0.93 -24.18 -57.07
CA THR A 121 0.43 -22.79 -57.15
C THR A 121 1.27 -21.90 -58.07
N GLN A 122 2.19 -22.47 -58.84
CA GLN A 122 3.11 -21.74 -59.73
C GLN A 122 2.63 -21.74 -61.20
N GLU A 123 3.28 -20.94 -62.05
CA GLU A 123 3.06 -20.99 -63.50
C GLU A 123 3.36 -22.41 -64.03
N GLY A 124 2.37 -23.02 -64.68
CA GLY A 124 2.50 -24.39 -65.20
C GLY A 124 2.06 -25.52 -64.25
N ASP A 125 1.44 -25.19 -63.11
CA ASP A 125 0.86 -26.16 -62.18
C ASP A 125 -0.64 -26.46 -62.40
N ALA A 126 -1.33 -25.68 -63.22
CA ALA A 126 -2.71 -26.00 -63.60
C ALA A 126 -2.75 -27.27 -64.45
N MET A 127 -3.46 -28.32 -64.04
CA MET A 127 -3.46 -29.58 -64.80
C MET A 127 -4.68 -29.68 -65.72
N VAL A 128 -5.85 -29.33 -65.19
CA VAL A 128 -7.09 -29.14 -65.97
C VAL A 128 -7.83 -27.96 -65.36
N THR A 129 -8.23 -27.00 -66.18
CA THR A 129 -9.06 -25.86 -65.78
C THR A 129 -10.14 -25.59 -66.81
N SER A 130 -11.31 -25.22 -66.34
CA SER A 130 -12.45 -24.82 -67.17
C SER A 130 -12.75 -23.39 -66.81
N VAL A 131 -12.71 -22.50 -67.79
CA VAL A 131 -12.75 -21.05 -67.55
C VAL A 131 -13.84 -20.40 -68.40
N ALA A 132 -14.49 -19.40 -67.83
CA ALA A 132 -15.37 -18.48 -68.55
C ALA A 132 -14.59 -17.20 -68.93
N ARG A 133 -14.74 -16.76 -70.18
CA ARG A 133 -14.10 -15.55 -70.71
C ARG A 133 -15.19 -14.67 -71.29
N GLY A 134 -15.73 -13.75 -70.51
CA GLY A 134 -16.98 -13.00 -70.79
C GLY A 134 -17.13 -12.24 -72.13
N ASP A 135 -16.23 -12.34 -73.13
CA ASP A 135 -16.31 -11.73 -74.49
C ASP A 135 -15.76 -12.69 -75.57
N ASN A 136 -15.25 -13.87 -75.19
CA ASN A 136 -14.49 -14.75 -76.08
C ASN A 136 -14.73 -16.24 -75.79
N GLY A 137 -15.96 -16.56 -75.35
CA GLY A 137 -16.40 -17.92 -75.07
C GLY A 137 -15.89 -18.50 -73.74
N SER A 138 -16.35 -19.71 -73.44
CA SER A 138 -15.82 -20.53 -72.35
C SER A 138 -14.93 -21.63 -72.94
N ARG A 139 -13.88 -22.04 -72.22
CA ARG A 139 -12.88 -22.99 -72.74
C ARG A 139 -12.25 -23.82 -71.62
N SER A 140 -11.82 -25.03 -71.97
CA SER A 140 -11.02 -25.88 -71.08
C SER A 140 -9.54 -25.86 -71.48
N TYR A 141 -8.67 -25.71 -70.49
CA TYR A 141 -7.22 -25.78 -70.61
C TYR A 141 -6.71 -26.99 -69.86
N TYR A 142 -5.72 -27.68 -70.43
CA TYR A 142 -5.13 -28.84 -69.78
C TYR A 142 -3.68 -29.04 -70.20
N LYS A 143 -2.92 -29.72 -69.34
CA LYS A 143 -1.48 -29.97 -69.52
C LYS A 143 -1.25 -31.24 -70.35
N LYS A 144 -0.58 -31.07 -71.50
CA LYS A 144 -0.10 -32.14 -72.40
C LYS A 144 1.38 -32.41 -72.18
N THR A 145 1.90 -33.48 -72.76
CA THR A 145 3.33 -33.84 -72.75
C THR A 145 4.24 -32.75 -73.32
N THR A 146 3.76 -31.96 -74.29
CA THR A 146 4.55 -30.95 -75.01
C THR A 146 4.23 -29.50 -74.61
N GLY A 147 3.42 -29.27 -73.57
CA GLY A 147 3.02 -27.94 -73.10
C GLY A 147 1.54 -27.86 -72.72
N TYR A 148 0.92 -26.69 -72.82
CA TYR A 148 -0.51 -26.53 -72.54
C TYR A 148 -1.37 -26.60 -73.80
N GLY A 149 -2.39 -27.44 -73.76
CA GLY A 149 -3.44 -27.54 -74.78
C GLY A 149 -4.70 -26.78 -74.39
N ALA A 150 -5.46 -26.39 -75.42
CA ALA A 150 -6.86 -26.00 -75.29
C ALA A 150 -7.72 -27.04 -76.01
N GLY A 151 -8.81 -27.49 -75.38
CA GLY A 151 -9.76 -28.44 -75.97
C GLY A 151 -11.16 -27.82 -76.12
N GLY A 152 -11.87 -28.23 -77.18
CA GLY A 152 -13.27 -27.87 -77.45
C GLY A 152 -13.48 -26.76 -78.50
N PRO A 153 -14.57 -26.80 -79.30
CA PRO A 153 -14.95 -25.71 -80.19
C PRO A 153 -15.26 -24.45 -79.36
N ASN A 154 -14.91 -23.28 -79.91
CA ASN A 154 -15.25 -22.00 -79.30
C ASN A 154 -16.79 -21.91 -79.21
N THR A 155 -17.40 -22.09 -78.03
CA THR A 155 -18.84 -21.89 -77.84
C THR A 155 -19.09 -20.38 -77.91
N SER A 156 -19.19 -19.85 -79.13
CA SER A 156 -19.07 -18.42 -79.44
C SER A 156 -20.24 -17.55 -78.96
N LYS A 157 -21.10 -18.01 -78.04
CA LYS A 157 -22.34 -17.30 -77.66
C LYS A 157 -22.76 -17.31 -76.17
N THR A 158 -22.05 -17.94 -75.24
CA THR A 158 -22.59 -18.19 -73.87
C THR A 158 -21.87 -17.48 -72.73
N SER A 159 -20.91 -16.60 -73.05
CA SER A 159 -20.18 -15.84 -72.04
C SER A 159 -20.05 -14.42 -72.55
N GLU A 160 -21.17 -13.70 -72.59
CA GLU A 160 -21.17 -12.23 -72.49
C GLU A 160 -21.07 -11.85 -71.01
N ILE A 161 -20.47 -10.70 -70.70
CA ILE A 161 -20.47 -10.15 -69.34
C ILE A 161 -21.91 -10.15 -68.80
N GLY A 162 -22.10 -10.74 -67.62
CA GLY A 162 -23.41 -10.88 -66.98
C GLY A 162 -24.13 -12.21 -67.24
N THR A 163 -23.60 -13.11 -68.07
CA THR A 163 -24.16 -14.45 -68.28
C THR A 163 -23.57 -15.48 -67.31
N SER A 164 -24.42 -16.31 -66.69
CA SER A 164 -24.00 -17.40 -65.80
C SER A 164 -23.52 -18.61 -66.60
N VAL A 165 -22.41 -19.20 -66.17
CA VAL A 165 -21.77 -20.38 -66.78
C VAL A 165 -21.60 -21.46 -65.71
N LEU A 166 -22.05 -22.67 -66.02
CA LEU A 166 -21.79 -23.86 -65.22
C LEU A 166 -20.51 -24.54 -65.70
N LEU A 167 -19.53 -24.65 -64.81
CA LEU A 167 -18.23 -25.26 -65.07
C LEU A 167 -18.07 -26.47 -64.15
N LYS A 168 -17.70 -27.61 -64.73
CA LYS A 168 -17.40 -28.82 -63.96
C LYS A 168 -16.12 -29.46 -64.47
N ILE A 169 -15.29 -29.92 -63.54
CA ILE A 169 -14.16 -30.82 -63.81
C ILE A 169 -14.33 -32.04 -62.95
N GLN A 170 -14.07 -33.22 -63.51
CA GLN A 170 -14.14 -34.48 -62.79
C GLN A 170 -13.00 -35.40 -63.19
N ARG A 171 -12.39 -36.05 -62.19
CA ARG A 171 -11.47 -37.17 -62.36
C ARG A 171 -12.13 -38.45 -61.86
N ILE A 172 -12.29 -39.43 -62.73
CA ILE A 172 -12.74 -40.79 -62.39
C ILE A 172 -11.74 -41.78 -62.98
N ASN A 173 -11.18 -42.68 -62.16
CA ASN A 173 -10.22 -43.70 -62.59
C ASN A 173 -9.09 -43.10 -63.46
N ASN A 174 -8.47 -42.01 -62.98
CA ASN A 174 -7.43 -41.24 -63.67
C ASN A 174 -7.84 -40.58 -65.01
N THR A 175 -9.11 -40.65 -65.40
CA THR A 175 -9.63 -39.97 -66.59
C THR A 175 -10.23 -38.64 -66.19
N TYR A 176 -9.76 -37.55 -66.81
CA TYR A 176 -10.30 -36.21 -66.58
C TYR A 176 -11.35 -35.86 -67.63
N THR A 177 -12.46 -35.32 -67.15
CA THR A 177 -13.52 -34.73 -67.98
C THR A 177 -13.75 -33.30 -67.56
N SER A 178 -14.01 -32.44 -68.55
CA SER A 178 -14.46 -31.07 -68.33
C SER A 178 -15.84 -30.91 -68.95
N THR A 179 -16.72 -30.18 -68.29
CA THR A 179 -18.06 -29.87 -68.78
C THR A 179 -18.31 -28.38 -68.64
N ILE A 180 -18.83 -27.76 -69.70
CA ILE A 180 -19.23 -26.35 -69.73
C ILE A 180 -20.71 -26.31 -70.13
N ASN A 181 -21.57 -25.78 -69.27
CA ASN A 181 -23.03 -25.74 -69.45
C ASN A 181 -23.67 -27.10 -69.82
N GLY A 182 -23.10 -28.20 -69.31
CA GLY A 182 -23.58 -29.57 -69.59
C GLY A 182 -22.96 -30.24 -70.82
N GLU A 183 -22.23 -29.50 -71.67
CA GLU A 183 -21.51 -30.08 -72.81
C GLU A 183 -20.14 -30.61 -72.39
N VAL A 184 -19.93 -31.93 -72.55
CA VAL A 184 -18.66 -32.60 -72.27
C VAL A 184 -17.62 -32.15 -73.30
N GLN A 185 -16.48 -31.69 -72.80
CA GLN A 185 -15.34 -31.27 -73.61
C GLN A 185 -14.29 -32.40 -73.63
N GLU A 186 -13.94 -32.90 -74.82
CA GLU A 186 -12.89 -33.91 -74.94
C GLU A 186 -11.50 -33.32 -74.65
N LEU A 187 -10.80 -33.95 -73.70
CA LEU A 187 -9.43 -33.60 -73.30
C LEU A 187 -8.48 -34.72 -73.76
N ALA A 188 -7.95 -34.62 -74.98
CA ALA A 188 -7.04 -35.62 -75.56
C ALA A 188 -5.57 -35.41 -75.13
N ASP A 189 -4.81 -36.48 -74.92
CA ASP A 189 -3.35 -36.50 -74.61
C ASP A 189 -2.93 -35.85 -73.27
N LEU A 190 -3.57 -36.25 -72.15
CA LEU A 190 -3.15 -35.85 -70.81
C LEU A 190 -1.84 -36.58 -70.40
N HIS A 191 -0.88 -35.83 -69.83
CA HIS A 191 0.43 -36.36 -69.40
C HIS A 191 0.33 -37.31 -68.18
N GLU A 192 1.11 -38.39 -68.13
CA GLU A 192 1.03 -39.43 -67.07
C GLU A 192 1.28 -38.93 -65.64
N THR A 193 1.96 -37.79 -65.46
CA THR A 193 2.16 -37.18 -64.12
C THR A 193 0.90 -36.49 -63.56
N THR A 194 -0.25 -36.59 -64.24
CA THR A 194 -1.56 -36.07 -63.80
C THR A 194 -2.28 -36.94 -62.75
N ASN A 195 -1.70 -38.08 -62.35
CA ASN A 195 -2.34 -39.08 -61.47
C ASN A 195 -2.11 -38.83 -59.96
N GLY A 196 -1.32 -37.82 -59.59
CA GLY A 196 -1.04 -37.50 -58.18
C GLY A 196 -2.21 -36.82 -57.45
N PRO A 197 -2.09 -36.59 -56.14
CA PRO A 197 -2.99 -35.71 -55.39
C PRO A 197 -2.99 -34.28 -55.93
N MET A 198 -4.15 -33.63 -55.95
CA MET A 198 -4.37 -32.34 -56.63
C MET A 198 -5.03 -31.30 -55.73
N TYR A 199 -4.61 -30.04 -55.78
CA TYR A 199 -5.41 -28.94 -55.24
C TYR A 199 -6.62 -28.70 -56.12
N LEU A 200 -7.80 -28.48 -55.53
CA LEU A 200 -9.03 -28.18 -56.26
C LEU A 200 -9.49 -26.77 -55.90
N GLY A 201 -10.01 -26.01 -56.85
CA GLY A 201 -10.34 -24.62 -56.55
C GLY A 201 -10.60 -23.73 -57.76
N PHE A 202 -10.52 -22.43 -57.54
CA PHE A 202 -10.60 -21.41 -58.58
C PHE A 202 -9.24 -20.93 -59.07
N VAL A 203 -9.23 -20.49 -60.32
CA VAL A 203 -8.20 -19.63 -60.92
C VAL A 203 -8.87 -18.37 -61.47
N ILE A 204 -8.34 -17.20 -61.11
CA ILE A 204 -8.87 -15.90 -61.53
C ILE A 204 -7.73 -15.00 -61.99
N CYS A 205 -7.97 -14.26 -63.07
CA CYS A 205 -7.05 -13.23 -63.55
C CYS A 205 -7.84 -12.08 -64.18
N GLY A 206 -7.70 -10.87 -63.63
CA GLY A 206 -8.20 -9.64 -64.25
C GLY A 206 -9.69 -9.62 -64.58
N ALA A 207 -10.50 -10.24 -63.72
CA ALA A 207 -11.93 -10.39 -63.86
C ALA A 207 -12.60 -10.46 -62.49
N ASN A 208 -13.81 -9.93 -62.40
CA ASN A 208 -14.68 -10.03 -61.24
C ASN A 208 -15.85 -10.96 -61.57
N ALA A 209 -16.28 -11.77 -60.60
CA ALA A 209 -17.37 -12.71 -60.79
C ALA A 209 -18.20 -12.94 -59.53
N GLU A 210 -19.48 -13.24 -59.75
CA GLU A 210 -20.40 -13.79 -58.76
C GLU A 210 -20.40 -15.31 -58.92
N VAL A 211 -20.36 -16.04 -57.80
CA VAL A 211 -20.39 -17.51 -57.75
C VAL A 211 -21.59 -17.92 -56.91
N ASP A 212 -22.58 -18.52 -57.58
CA ASP A 212 -23.85 -18.94 -56.97
C ASP A 212 -23.80 -20.37 -56.43
N LYS A 213 -22.93 -21.20 -57.00
CA LYS A 213 -22.71 -22.60 -56.59
C LYS A 213 -21.22 -22.88 -56.65
N PHE A 214 -20.68 -23.48 -55.59
CA PHE A 214 -19.34 -24.05 -55.63
C PHE A 214 -19.27 -25.28 -54.73
N ILE A 215 -19.06 -26.45 -55.33
CA ILE A 215 -19.03 -27.74 -54.65
C ILE A 215 -17.77 -28.49 -55.07
N ILE A 216 -17.05 -29.01 -54.08
CA ILE A 216 -15.92 -29.93 -54.28
C ILE A 216 -16.31 -31.27 -53.68
N LYS A 217 -16.13 -32.35 -54.43
CA LYS A 217 -16.29 -33.73 -53.96
C LYS A 217 -15.01 -34.53 -54.12
N GLN A 218 -14.75 -35.42 -53.16
CA GLN A 218 -13.72 -36.45 -53.20
C GLN A 218 -14.40 -37.80 -53.00
N ASN A 219 -14.20 -38.73 -53.94
CA ASN A 219 -14.84 -40.06 -53.94
C ASN A 219 -16.36 -39.95 -53.63
N GLU A 220 -17.05 -39.05 -54.34
CA GLU A 220 -18.47 -38.67 -54.15
C GLU A 220 -18.83 -37.94 -52.84
N ASN A 221 -17.94 -37.87 -51.85
CA ASN A 221 -18.18 -37.13 -50.60
C ASN A 221 -17.95 -35.63 -50.80
N VAL A 222 -18.89 -34.81 -50.35
CA VAL A 222 -18.77 -33.34 -50.39
C VAL A 222 -17.69 -32.88 -49.41
N VAL A 223 -16.59 -32.35 -49.94
CA VAL A 223 -15.43 -31.83 -49.19
C VAL A 223 -15.56 -30.32 -48.96
N TYR A 224 -16.19 -29.61 -49.89
CA TYR A 224 -16.52 -28.20 -49.74
C TYR A 224 -17.88 -27.94 -50.39
N ASP A 225 -18.69 -27.11 -49.74
CA ASP A 225 -19.98 -26.67 -50.25
C ASP A 225 -20.23 -25.21 -49.85
N LEU A 226 -20.30 -24.34 -50.85
CA LEU A 226 -20.54 -22.90 -50.65
C LEU A 226 -21.87 -22.63 -49.92
N SER A 227 -22.85 -23.52 -50.02
CA SER A 227 -24.14 -23.36 -49.34
C SER A 227 -24.08 -23.56 -47.82
N LYS A 228 -23.02 -24.20 -47.30
CA LYS A 228 -22.86 -24.51 -45.87
C LYS A 228 -22.11 -23.41 -45.10
N LYS A 229 -22.40 -23.26 -43.79
CA LYS A 229 -21.71 -22.32 -42.88
C LYS A 229 -20.48 -23.00 -42.24
N SER A 230 -19.36 -22.30 -42.12
CA SER A 230 -18.11 -22.83 -41.52
C SER A 230 -18.04 -22.55 -40.00
N LEU A 231 -17.37 -23.44 -39.26
CA LEU A 231 -17.18 -23.28 -37.81
C LEU A 231 -16.06 -22.26 -37.50
N PRO A 232 -16.21 -21.40 -36.47
CA PRO A 232 -15.18 -20.44 -36.05
C PRO A 232 -13.85 -21.09 -35.63
N ARG A 233 -12.72 -20.40 -35.87
CA ARG A 233 -11.37 -20.86 -35.45
C ARG A 233 -11.24 -20.90 -33.91
N PRO A 234 -10.74 -22.00 -33.33
CA PRO A 234 -10.30 -22.00 -31.93
C PRO A 234 -9.08 -21.10 -31.74
N ILE A 235 -8.98 -20.39 -30.61
CA ILE A 235 -7.78 -19.64 -30.21
C ILE A 235 -6.91 -20.58 -29.37
N LEU A 236 -5.71 -20.91 -29.85
CA LEU A 236 -4.80 -21.88 -29.24
C LEU A 236 -3.70 -21.22 -28.41
N THR A 237 -3.30 -21.87 -27.32
CA THR A 237 -2.10 -21.58 -26.51
C THR A 237 -1.33 -22.89 -26.25
N ALA A 238 -0.01 -22.80 -26.03
CA ALA A 238 0.86 -23.95 -25.76
C ALA A 238 1.85 -23.62 -24.64
N LYS A 239 2.09 -24.58 -23.75
CA LYS A 239 3.05 -24.47 -22.64
C LYS A 239 3.85 -25.77 -22.50
N ALA A 240 5.17 -25.66 -22.40
CA ALA A 240 6.02 -26.81 -22.16
C ALA A 240 5.78 -27.43 -20.76
N LYS A 241 5.81 -28.76 -20.68
CA LYS A 241 5.66 -29.55 -19.45
C LYS A 241 6.55 -30.80 -19.53
N GLY A 242 7.78 -30.66 -19.03
CA GLY A 242 8.81 -31.68 -19.25
C GLY A 242 9.08 -31.83 -20.75
N ASP A 243 9.17 -33.07 -21.24
CA ASP A 243 9.30 -33.40 -22.67
C ASP A 243 7.96 -33.40 -23.43
N ASN A 244 6.91 -32.84 -22.82
CA ASN A 244 5.57 -32.75 -23.40
C ASN A 244 5.17 -31.27 -23.54
N VAL A 245 4.10 -31.00 -24.27
CA VAL A 245 3.52 -29.65 -24.39
C VAL A 245 2.02 -29.74 -24.12
N ASP A 246 1.57 -29.02 -23.09
CA ASP A 246 0.16 -28.81 -22.81
C ASP A 246 -0.36 -27.70 -23.73
N ILE A 247 -1.38 -28.01 -24.53
CA ILE A 247 -2.05 -27.05 -25.39
C ILE A 247 -3.50 -26.85 -24.93
N ASN A 248 -3.99 -25.61 -24.99
CA ASN A 248 -5.34 -25.22 -24.56
C ASN A 248 -5.97 -24.31 -25.61
N TRP A 249 -7.28 -24.41 -25.82
CA TRP A 249 -7.99 -23.57 -26.77
C TRP A 249 -9.38 -23.10 -26.31
N THR A 250 -9.89 -22.04 -26.94
CA THR A 250 -11.24 -21.52 -26.69
C THR A 250 -12.32 -22.43 -27.26
N GLU A 251 -13.50 -22.40 -26.64
CA GLU A 251 -14.67 -23.12 -27.11
C GLU A 251 -15.20 -22.56 -28.44
N THR A 252 -15.37 -23.41 -29.44
CA THR A 252 -16.01 -23.11 -30.72
C THR A 252 -17.47 -23.57 -30.67
N GLN A 253 -18.40 -22.60 -30.73
CA GLN A 253 -19.83 -22.87 -30.75
C GLN A 253 -20.21 -23.74 -31.97
N GLY A 254 -20.91 -24.86 -31.72
CA GLY A 254 -21.34 -25.81 -32.76
C GLY A 254 -20.36 -26.94 -33.06
N ALA A 255 -19.14 -26.91 -32.50
CA ALA A 255 -18.18 -28.01 -32.63
C ALA A 255 -18.57 -29.21 -31.76
N GLN A 256 -18.47 -30.43 -32.29
CA GLN A 256 -18.70 -31.66 -31.50
C GLN A 256 -17.39 -32.22 -30.94
N ASN A 257 -16.26 -31.94 -31.60
CA ASN A 257 -14.92 -32.31 -31.17
C ASN A 257 -13.85 -31.39 -31.79
N TYR A 258 -12.58 -31.61 -31.44
CA TYR A 258 -11.43 -30.89 -31.95
C TYR A 258 -10.35 -31.87 -32.43
N ILE A 259 -9.62 -31.46 -33.46
CA ILE A 259 -8.50 -32.20 -34.00
C ILE A 259 -7.23 -31.38 -33.75
N VAL A 260 -6.34 -31.93 -32.92
CA VAL A 260 -5.03 -31.37 -32.59
C VAL A 260 -4.02 -31.82 -33.65
N GLN A 261 -3.14 -30.93 -34.09
CA GLN A 261 -2.02 -31.27 -34.95
C GLN A 261 -0.74 -30.59 -34.49
N TYR A 262 0.39 -31.27 -34.65
CA TYR A 262 1.71 -30.76 -34.30
C TYR A 262 2.80 -31.27 -35.25
N ARG A 263 3.90 -30.54 -35.36
CA ARG A 263 5.09 -30.96 -36.13
C ARG A 263 6.35 -30.30 -35.61
N GLU A 264 7.51 -30.91 -35.85
CA GLU A 264 8.80 -30.27 -35.58
C GLU A 264 8.95 -29.07 -36.53
N MET A 265 9.34 -27.91 -35.99
CA MET A 265 9.44 -26.67 -36.75
C MET A 265 10.43 -26.83 -37.91
N GLY A 266 10.01 -26.46 -39.12
CA GLY A 266 10.80 -26.64 -40.35
C GLY A 266 10.50 -27.93 -41.14
N THR A 267 9.63 -28.81 -40.63
CA THR A 267 9.15 -29.99 -41.38
C THR A 267 7.83 -29.73 -42.11
N SER A 268 7.55 -30.49 -43.17
CA SER A 268 6.34 -30.31 -43.99
C SER A 268 5.13 -31.14 -43.53
N SER A 269 5.35 -32.22 -42.76
CA SER A 269 4.32 -33.19 -42.39
C SER A 269 3.73 -32.92 -41.00
N TRP A 270 2.40 -32.90 -40.89
CA TRP A 270 1.69 -32.75 -39.62
C TRP A 270 1.39 -34.11 -38.99
N THR A 271 1.72 -34.25 -37.71
CA THR A 271 1.23 -35.36 -36.87
C THR A 271 -0.12 -34.95 -36.30
N THR A 272 -1.11 -35.83 -36.33
CA THR A 272 -2.44 -35.57 -35.76
C THR A 272 -2.54 -36.27 -34.42
N GLY A 273 -3.02 -35.55 -33.41
CA GLY A 273 -3.30 -36.09 -32.07
C GLY A 273 -4.51 -37.03 -32.08
N PRO A 274 -4.96 -37.50 -30.90
CA PRO A 274 -6.08 -38.43 -30.80
C PRO A 274 -7.36 -37.91 -31.47
N ASP A 275 -8.14 -38.82 -32.06
CA ASP A 275 -9.44 -38.50 -32.65
C ASP A 275 -10.47 -38.15 -31.55
N ASN A 276 -11.42 -37.26 -31.89
CA ASN A 276 -12.59 -36.92 -31.06
C ASN A 276 -12.29 -36.24 -29.70
N ILE A 277 -11.34 -35.29 -29.66
CA ILE A 277 -11.10 -34.51 -28.43
C ILE A 277 -12.32 -33.61 -28.16
N THR A 278 -13.12 -33.92 -27.16
CA THR A 278 -14.28 -33.11 -26.75
C THR A 278 -13.92 -32.02 -25.74
N GLY A 279 -12.74 -32.12 -25.13
CA GLY A 279 -12.19 -31.14 -24.20
C GLY A 279 -11.61 -29.90 -24.88
N LYS A 280 -11.22 -28.93 -24.06
CA LYS A 280 -10.62 -27.64 -24.48
C LYS A 280 -9.10 -27.61 -24.32
N SER A 281 -8.49 -28.77 -24.08
CA SER A 281 -7.07 -28.94 -23.87
C SER A 281 -6.60 -30.34 -24.24
N HIS A 282 -5.32 -30.45 -24.52
CA HIS A 282 -4.66 -31.73 -24.77
C HIS A 282 -3.17 -31.64 -24.43
N THR A 283 -2.58 -32.73 -23.93
CA THR A 283 -1.13 -32.81 -23.72
C THR A 283 -0.50 -33.61 -24.84
N VAL A 284 0.32 -32.95 -25.66
CA VAL A 284 1.10 -33.62 -26.70
C VAL A 284 2.35 -34.22 -26.05
N THR A 285 2.48 -35.54 -26.15
CA THR A 285 3.54 -36.30 -25.48
C THR A 285 4.61 -36.83 -26.43
N ASN A 286 5.73 -37.31 -25.87
CA ASN A 286 6.86 -37.91 -26.61
C ASN A 286 7.53 -36.96 -27.61
N LEU A 287 7.62 -35.67 -27.25
CA LEU A 287 8.34 -34.70 -28.07
C LEU A 287 9.84 -34.77 -27.76
N THR A 288 10.66 -34.44 -28.75
CA THR A 288 12.11 -34.38 -28.52
C THR A 288 12.44 -33.09 -27.77
N ALA A 289 13.01 -33.21 -26.57
CA ALA A 289 13.39 -32.07 -25.75
C ALA A 289 14.29 -31.08 -26.53
N MET A 290 14.15 -29.80 -26.21
CA MET A 290 14.88 -28.67 -26.83
C MET A 290 14.62 -28.43 -28.31
N LYS A 291 13.68 -29.16 -28.94
CA LYS A 291 13.28 -28.89 -30.32
C LYS A 291 12.00 -28.06 -30.39
N PRO A 292 11.94 -26.98 -31.19
CA PRO A 292 10.70 -26.24 -31.38
C PRO A 292 9.68 -27.07 -32.17
N TYR A 293 8.44 -27.10 -31.70
CA TYR A 293 7.30 -27.68 -32.38
C TYR A 293 6.24 -26.62 -32.66
N GLU A 294 5.60 -26.73 -33.82
CA GLU A 294 4.42 -25.94 -34.18
C GLU A 294 3.15 -26.74 -33.88
N PHE A 295 2.16 -26.09 -33.27
CA PHE A 295 0.87 -26.67 -32.87
C PHE A 295 -0.28 -25.92 -33.51
N ARG A 296 -1.35 -26.64 -33.87
CA ARG A 296 -2.61 -26.07 -34.32
C ARG A 296 -3.80 -26.97 -33.94
N VAL A 297 -4.98 -26.37 -33.80
CA VAL A 297 -6.21 -27.08 -33.46
C VAL A 297 -7.33 -26.66 -34.40
N LYS A 298 -8.13 -27.60 -34.90
CA LYS A 298 -9.35 -27.31 -35.67
C LYS A 298 -10.58 -27.86 -34.98
N ALA A 299 -11.67 -27.09 -34.98
CA ALA A 299 -12.99 -27.55 -34.56
C ALA A 299 -13.59 -28.49 -35.62
N SER A 300 -14.26 -29.55 -35.17
CA SER A 300 -14.85 -30.57 -36.04
C SER A 300 -16.20 -31.07 -35.47
N GLY A 301 -17.11 -31.47 -36.37
CA GLY A 301 -18.48 -31.87 -36.05
C GLY A 301 -19.50 -30.73 -36.15
N GLY A 302 -20.68 -31.03 -36.70
CA GLY A 302 -21.62 -30.05 -37.27
C GLY A 302 -21.81 -30.25 -38.79
N GLU A 303 -22.39 -29.28 -39.50
CA GLU A 303 -22.62 -29.38 -40.97
C GLU A 303 -21.33 -29.28 -41.82
N SER A 304 -20.18 -28.87 -41.24
CA SER A 304 -18.84 -28.80 -41.84
C SER A 304 -17.70 -28.76 -40.78
N ASN A 305 -16.44 -28.98 -41.19
CA ASN A 305 -15.25 -28.81 -40.32
C ASN A 305 -14.75 -27.35 -40.35
N GLY A 306 -14.30 -26.81 -39.22
CA GLY A 306 -13.72 -25.46 -39.15
C GLY A 306 -12.23 -25.41 -39.51
N LEU A 307 -11.71 -24.18 -39.68
CA LEU A 307 -10.28 -23.95 -39.91
C LEU A 307 -9.40 -24.26 -38.69
N THR A 308 -8.12 -24.53 -38.96
CA THR A 308 -7.10 -24.60 -37.92
C THR A 308 -6.86 -23.22 -37.28
N SER A 309 -6.57 -23.22 -35.99
CA SER A 309 -6.09 -22.08 -35.23
C SER A 309 -4.82 -21.48 -35.86
N ALA A 310 -4.43 -20.29 -35.39
CA ALA A 310 -3.08 -19.80 -35.61
C ALA A 310 -2.05 -20.82 -35.07
N LEU A 311 -0.88 -20.86 -35.70
CA LEU A 311 0.24 -21.67 -35.23
C LEU A 311 0.74 -21.13 -33.90
N VAL A 312 0.93 -22.03 -32.94
CA VAL A 312 1.64 -21.72 -31.69
C VAL A 312 2.91 -22.54 -31.65
N ILE A 313 4.02 -21.93 -31.25
CA ILE A 313 5.31 -22.61 -31.12
C ILE A 313 5.56 -22.89 -29.64
N ALA A 314 5.99 -24.12 -29.32
CA ALA A 314 6.53 -24.45 -28.00
C ALA A 314 7.75 -25.37 -28.12
N VAL A 315 8.71 -25.20 -27.20
CA VAL A 315 9.90 -26.04 -27.08
C VAL A 315 9.73 -26.91 -25.82
N PRO A 316 9.61 -28.24 -25.94
CA PRO A 316 9.54 -29.12 -24.77
C PRO A 316 10.89 -29.11 -24.04
N GLY A 317 10.84 -29.08 -22.70
CA GLY A 317 12.03 -29.15 -21.84
C GLY A 317 12.49 -30.59 -21.56
N PHE A 318 13.47 -30.75 -20.68
CA PHE A 318 13.95 -32.08 -20.25
C PHE A 318 12.96 -32.78 -19.30
N ARG A 319 12.94 -34.12 -19.28
CA ARG A 319 12.21 -34.92 -18.29
C ARG A 319 12.80 -34.69 -16.90
N TRP A 320 11.98 -34.44 -15.88
CA TRP A 320 12.48 -34.30 -14.51
C TRP A 320 13.18 -35.56 -14.01
N SER A 321 12.70 -36.75 -14.43
CA SER A 321 13.34 -38.03 -14.12
C SER A 321 14.80 -38.12 -14.60
N SER A 322 15.19 -37.43 -15.67
CA SER A 322 16.58 -37.46 -16.19
C SER A 322 17.55 -36.47 -15.52
N ILE A 323 17.08 -35.56 -14.65
CA ILE A 323 17.95 -34.64 -13.91
C ILE A 323 18.65 -35.40 -12.77
N ALA A 324 19.94 -35.19 -12.51
CA ALA A 324 20.58 -35.82 -11.36
C ALA A 324 19.98 -35.31 -10.03
N SER A 325 19.94 -36.14 -8.99
CA SER A 325 19.64 -35.63 -7.64
C SER A 325 20.72 -34.61 -7.22
N PRO A 326 20.36 -33.58 -6.43
CA PRO A 326 21.37 -32.66 -5.91
C PRO A 326 22.42 -33.42 -5.09
N LEU A 327 23.64 -32.93 -5.02
CA LEU A 327 24.70 -33.50 -4.22
C LEU A 327 25.18 -32.46 -3.22
N ILE A 328 25.24 -32.78 -1.92
CA ILE A 328 26.03 -31.99 -0.98
C ILE A 328 27.48 -32.44 -1.12
N SER A 329 28.28 -31.59 -1.77
CA SER A 329 29.68 -31.84 -2.11
C SER A 329 30.62 -31.57 -0.93
N GLY A 330 30.28 -30.62 -0.06
CA GLY A 330 31.10 -30.27 1.11
C GLY A 330 30.29 -29.70 2.27
N VAL A 331 30.70 -30.02 3.49
CA VAL A 331 30.25 -29.32 4.71
C VAL A 331 31.49 -29.01 5.51
N VAL A 332 31.81 -27.73 5.65
CA VAL A 332 33.01 -27.26 6.34
C VAL A 332 32.65 -26.13 7.30
N LEU A 333 33.46 -25.93 8.32
CA LEU A 333 33.35 -24.73 9.16
C LEU A 333 33.90 -23.52 8.38
N SER A 334 33.34 -22.35 8.65
CA SER A 334 33.97 -21.08 8.27
C SER A 334 35.36 -20.95 8.92
N GLU A 335 36.21 -20.09 8.38
CA GLU A 335 37.57 -19.85 8.92
C GLU A 335 37.56 -19.44 10.39
N ASP A 336 36.52 -18.74 10.85
CA ASP A 336 36.35 -18.32 12.25
C ASP A 336 35.61 -19.35 13.12
N GLY A 337 35.18 -20.47 12.54
CA GLY A 337 34.47 -21.55 13.21
C GLY A 337 33.05 -21.22 13.70
N LYS A 338 32.50 -20.04 13.36
CA LYS A 338 31.18 -19.60 13.82
C LYS A 338 30.03 -20.08 12.94
N GLU A 339 30.34 -20.45 11.71
CA GLU A 339 29.35 -20.80 10.70
C GLU A 339 29.69 -22.14 10.05
N VAL A 340 28.67 -22.77 9.48
CA VAL A 340 28.80 -23.98 8.66
C VAL A 340 28.50 -23.62 7.22
N LYS A 341 29.49 -23.82 6.36
CA LYS A 341 29.38 -23.66 4.92
C LYS A 341 29.04 -24.99 4.28
N VAL A 342 27.97 -25.02 3.51
CA VAL A 342 27.46 -26.21 2.84
C VAL A 342 27.54 -26.00 1.34
N SER A 343 28.51 -26.66 0.71
CA SER A 343 28.66 -26.66 -0.74
C SER A 343 27.78 -27.73 -1.36
N TYR A 344 27.11 -27.39 -2.46
CA TYR A 344 26.25 -28.29 -3.20
C TYR A 344 26.53 -28.23 -4.70
N ASN A 345 26.28 -29.34 -5.38
CA ASN A 345 26.30 -29.44 -6.83
C ASN A 345 24.89 -29.77 -7.29
N ASN A 346 24.31 -28.94 -8.15
CA ASN A 346 23.01 -29.22 -8.76
C ASN A 346 22.85 -28.48 -10.09
N VAL A 347 22.03 -29.04 -10.99
CA VAL A 347 21.58 -28.31 -12.18
C VAL A 347 20.42 -27.42 -11.74
N MET A 348 20.61 -26.10 -11.77
CA MET A 348 19.61 -25.10 -11.40
C MET A 348 19.09 -24.38 -12.66
N GLY A 349 17.92 -23.74 -12.57
CA GLY A 349 17.32 -23.01 -13.68
C GLY A 349 16.56 -23.88 -14.70
N ALA A 350 16.42 -23.40 -15.94
CA ALA A 350 15.56 -23.99 -16.98
C ALA A 350 15.87 -25.47 -17.30
N LEU A 351 17.13 -25.86 -17.09
CA LEU A 351 17.64 -27.20 -17.36
C LEU A 351 17.56 -28.15 -16.15
N GLY A 352 17.16 -27.66 -14.96
CA GLY A 352 17.20 -28.43 -13.72
C GLY A 352 16.16 -27.99 -12.69
N ALA A 353 16.56 -27.85 -11.42
CA ALA A 353 15.68 -27.44 -10.33
C ALA A 353 15.46 -25.93 -10.34
N LEU A 354 14.23 -25.48 -10.10
CA LEU A 354 13.91 -24.05 -9.95
C LEU A 354 14.12 -23.56 -8.50
N LYS A 355 14.10 -24.49 -7.55
CA LYS A 355 14.37 -24.24 -6.13
C LYS A 355 15.22 -25.36 -5.55
N LEU A 356 16.16 -25.00 -4.68
CA LEU A 356 16.92 -25.92 -3.85
C LEU A 356 16.79 -25.49 -2.40
N ASP A 357 16.20 -26.34 -1.55
CA ASP A 357 16.14 -26.13 -0.11
C ASP A 357 17.21 -26.98 0.57
N VAL A 358 18.25 -26.33 1.09
CA VAL A 358 19.24 -27.00 1.94
C VAL A 358 18.71 -26.95 3.37
N GLU A 359 18.40 -28.10 3.93
CA GLU A 359 17.90 -28.25 5.29
C GLU A 359 19.04 -28.58 6.24
N MET A 360 19.15 -27.82 7.33
CA MET A 360 19.98 -28.15 8.48
C MET A 360 19.12 -28.85 9.52
N ARG A 361 19.53 -30.05 9.94
CA ARG A 361 18.84 -30.87 10.93
C ARG A 361 19.71 -31.15 12.14
N LYS A 362 19.08 -31.19 13.31
CA LYS A 362 19.65 -31.72 14.56
C LYS A 362 18.68 -32.77 15.09
N ASP A 363 19.17 -33.96 15.43
CA ASP A 363 18.34 -35.09 15.88
C ASP A 363 17.16 -35.40 14.95
N ASN A 364 17.41 -35.35 13.64
CA ASN A 364 16.43 -35.49 12.55
C ASN A 364 15.34 -34.41 12.45
N ILE A 365 15.32 -33.41 13.34
CA ILE A 365 14.41 -32.26 13.29
C ILE A 365 15.05 -31.14 12.47
N ILE A 366 14.29 -30.52 11.57
CA ILE A 366 14.74 -29.35 10.79
C ILE A 366 14.83 -28.15 11.72
N VAL A 367 16.01 -27.53 11.78
CA VAL A 367 16.28 -26.36 12.65
C VAL A 367 16.54 -25.07 11.85
N ASP A 368 16.94 -25.18 10.57
CA ASP A 368 17.02 -24.06 9.63
C ASP A 368 16.91 -24.60 8.19
N THR A 369 16.52 -23.76 7.24
CA THR A 369 16.47 -24.07 5.81
C THR A 369 16.93 -22.87 5.00
N LYS A 370 17.87 -23.07 4.08
CA LYS A 370 18.29 -22.06 3.11
C LYS A 370 17.77 -22.43 1.73
N SER A 371 17.03 -21.52 1.12
CA SER A 371 16.47 -21.70 -0.21
C SER A 371 17.30 -20.95 -1.25
N VAL A 372 17.66 -21.65 -2.32
CA VAL A 372 18.24 -21.06 -3.54
C VAL A 372 17.18 -21.15 -4.62
N VAL A 373 16.82 -20.03 -5.24
CA VAL A 373 15.78 -19.96 -6.28
C VAL A 373 16.39 -19.35 -7.53
N GLU A 374 16.24 -20.04 -8.66
CA GLU A 374 16.74 -19.59 -9.96
C GLU A 374 15.59 -19.47 -10.96
N ALA A 375 15.67 -18.49 -11.86
CA ALA A 375 14.63 -18.26 -12.85
C ALA A 375 14.65 -19.33 -13.95
N ASP A 376 13.47 -19.64 -14.51
CA ASP A 376 13.27 -20.61 -15.61
C ASP A 376 13.89 -20.16 -16.95
N THR A 377 14.62 -19.03 -16.96
CA THR A 377 15.36 -18.49 -18.11
C THR A 377 16.86 -18.74 -18.03
N VAL A 378 17.38 -19.19 -16.88
CA VAL A 378 18.81 -19.40 -16.67
C VAL A 378 19.20 -20.79 -17.19
N LEU A 379 20.12 -20.84 -18.14
CA LEU A 379 20.63 -22.07 -18.75
C LEU A 379 21.98 -22.46 -18.13
N GLY A 380 22.03 -23.35 -17.14
CA GLY A 380 23.30 -23.93 -16.68
C GLY A 380 23.30 -24.45 -15.24
N ALA A 381 24.20 -25.41 -14.96
CA ALA A 381 24.47 -25.88 -13.61
C ALA A 381 25.22 -24.80 -12.81
N SER A 382 24.76 -24.51 -11.59
CA SER A 382 25.50 -23.69 -10.63
C SER A 382 25.78 -24.52 -9.39
N ASP A 383 27.02 -24.96 -9.25
CA ASP A 383 27.55 -25.33 -7.95
C ASP A 383 27.50 -24.09 -7.05
N GLY A 384 27.14 -24.27 -5.79
CA GLY A 384 26.93 -23.14 -4.89
C GLY A 384 27.24 -23.49 -3.43
N GLU A 385 27.20 -22.46 -2.59
CA GLU A 385 27.44 -22.56 -1.16
C GLU A 385 26.33 -21.82 -0.42
N VAL A 386 25.78 -22.44 0.62
CA VAL A 386 24.92 -21.75 1.60
C VAL A 386 25.57 -21.81 2.97
N THR A 387 25.35 -20.76 3.76
CA THR A 387 25.93 -20.64 5.10
C THR A 387 24.84 -20.74 6.16
N PHE A 388 25.11 -21.53 7.20
CA PHE A 388 24.27 -21.66 8.39
C PHE A 388 25.02 -21.19 9.63
N SER A 389 24.30 -20.62 10.59
CA SER A 389 24.85 -20.18 11.89
C SER A 389 24.14 -20.95 13.02
N PRO A 390 24.60 -22.16 13.38
CA PRO A 390 23.93 -22.96 14.40
C PRO A 390 23.93 -22.26 15.77
N LYS A 391 22.83 -22.38 16.51
CA LYS A 391 22.61 -21.64 17.77
C LYS A 391 23.12 -22.36 19.03
N GLU A 392 23.60 -23.59 18.88
CA GLU A 392 24.06 -24.46 19.96
C GLU A 392 25.03 -25.49 19.41
N SER A 393 25.81 -26.10 20.29
CA SER A 393 26.68 -27.23 19.95
C SER A 393 25.87 -28.47 19.58
N GLY A 394 26.43 -29.27 18.67
CA GLY A 394 25.87 -30.56 18.30
C GLY A 394 26.33 -31.06 16.94
N THR A 395 25.93 -32.28 16.60
CA THR A 395 26.09 -32.82 15.26
C THR A 395 24.92 -32.38 14.40
N TYR A 396 25.21 -31.60 13.37
CA TYR A 396 24.23 -31.14 12.39
C TYR A 396 24.32 -31.99 11.14
N THR A 397 23.16 -32.24 10.55
CA THR A 397 22.98 -33.09 9.39
C THR A 397 22.32 -32.27 8.29
N PHE A 398 22.92 -32.25 7.11
CA PHE A 398 22.46 -31.44 5.97
C PHE A 398 21.89 -32.32 4.88
N THR A 399 20.79 -31.88 4.28
CA THR A 399 20.17 -32.52 3.12
C THR A 399 19.58 -31.45 2.22
N ALA A 400 19.87 -31.52 0.92
CA ALA A 400 19.33 -30.60 -0.07
C ALA A 400 18.13 -31.23 -0.78
N LYS A 401 17.07 -30.44 -0.95
CA LYS A 401 15.83 -30.80 -1.65
C LYS A 401 15.73 -29.98 -2.91
N ALA A 402 15.91 -30.61 -4.07
CA ALA A 402 15.71 -29.97 -5.36
C ALA A 402 14.24 -30.08 -5.77
N LEU A 403 13.64 -28.95 -6.16
CA LEU A 403 12.25 -28.84 -6.61
C LEU A 403 12.19 -28.12 -7.95
N ARG A 404 11.40 -28.66 -8.88
CA ARG A 404 11.11 -28.00 -10.18
C ARG A 404 9.77 -27.27 -10.20
N THR A 405 8.78 -27.76 -9.46
CA THR A 405 7.49 -27.09 -9.25
C THR A 405 7.11 -27.14 -7.77
N ALA A 406 6.15 -26.32 -7.33
CA ALA A 406 5.87 -26.10 -5.92
C ALA A 406 5.37 -27.35 -5.16
N GLN A 407 4.92 -28.41 -5.84
CA GLN A 407 4.44 -29.63 -5.20
C GLN A 407 4.77 -30.88 -6.05
N GLU A 408 5.38 -31.89 -5.40
CA GLU A 408 5.44 -33.33 -5.75
C GLU A 408 6.67 -33.92 -6.49
N ASP A 409 7.55 -33.11 -7.10
CA ASP A 409 8.72 -33.63 -7.85
C ASP A 409 10.06 -33.38 -7.10
N VAL A 410 10.24 -33.98 -5.91
CA VAL A 410 11.41 -33.72 -5.05
C VAL A 410 12.55 -34.71 -5.30
N LYS A 411 13.76 -34.19 -5.52
CA LYS A 411 15.01 -34.99 -5.46
C LYS A 411 15.82 -34.62 -4.24
N LEU A 412 16.11 -35.60 -3.40
CA LEU A 412 16.93 -35.44 -2.20
C LEU A 412 18.39 -35.70 -2.51
N SER A 413 19.27 -34.94 -1.86
CA SER A 413 20.70 -35.21 -1.91
C SER A 413 21.12 -36.35 -1.00
N ASN A 414 22.40 -36.73 -1.11
CA ASN A 414 23.09 -37.39 -0.01
C ASN A 414 23.05 -36.53 1.25
N THR A 415 23.21 -37.18 2.38
CA THR A 415 23.34 -36.52 3.67
C THR A 415 24.81 -36.33 4.02
N LYS A 416 25.17 -35.17 4.57
CA LYS A 416 26.48 -34.90 5.17
C LYS A 416 26.28 -34.36 6.58
N ASN A 417 27.16 -34.72 7.49
CA ASN A 417 27.13 -34.23 8.86
C ASN A 417 28.39 -33.42 9.17
N ILE A 418 28.27 -32.55 10.17
CA ILE A 418 29.40 -31.88 10.80
C ILE A 418 29.11 -31.76 12.30
N THR A 419 30.14 -31.91 13.11
CA THR A 419 30.05 -31.57 14.53
C THR A 419 30.42 -30.10 14.69
N PHE A 420 29.45 -29.29 15.10
CA PHE A 420 29.64 -27.87 15.36
C PHE A 420 29.83 -27.63 16.86
N LYS A 421 30.90 -26.91 17.20
CA LYS A 421 31.11 -26.39 18.56
C LYS A 421 30.80 -24.90 18.58
N LEU A 422 29.70 -24.48 19.23
CA LEU A 422 29.39 -23.07 19.39
C LEU A 422 30.55 -22.39 20.14
N PRO A 423 31.20 -21.37 19.54
CA PRO A 423 32.28 -20.64 20.21
C PRO A 423 31.80 -19.93 21.47
N LEU A 424 32.55 -20.03 22.57
CA LEU A 424 32.25 -19.28 23.79
C LEU A 424 32.32 -17.77 23.54
N THR A 425 31.26 -17.06 23.89
CA THR A 425 31.29 -15.58 23.93
C THR A 425 32.17 -15.10 25.08
N SER A 426 32.77 -13.93 24.93
CA SER A 426 33.47 -13.27 26.03
C SER A 426 32.52 -13.06 27.22
N PRO A 427 32.92 -13.45 28.45
CA PRO A 427 32.10 -13.19 29.63
C PRO A 427 31.84 -11.70 29.81
N VAL A 428 30.61 -11.34 30.17
CA VAL A 428 30.29 -9.99 30.67
C VAL A 428 30.62 -9.98 32.16
N VAL A 429 31.65 -9.23 32.55
CA VAL A 429 32.20 -9.24 33.91
C VAL A 429 32.07 -7.85 34.53
N SER A 430 31.70 -7.80 35.80
CA SER A 430 31.78 -6.60 36.63
C SER A 430 32.65 -6.88 37.85
N ALA A 431 33.43 -5.89 38.27
CA ALA A 431 34.25 -5.97 39.48
C ALA A 431 34.03 -4.72 40.31
N SER A 432 33.64 -4.89 41.57
CA SER A 432 33.33 -3.79 42.47
C SER A 432 33.78 -4.06 43.89
N ALA A 433 34.24 -3.03 44.59
CA ALA A 433 34.59 -3.14 46.00
C ALA A 433 33.30 -3.16 46.84
N THR A 434 33.00 -4.30 47.47
CA THR A 434 31.79 -4.51 48.29
C THR A 434 32.08 -4.45 49.79
N ALA A 435 33.34 -4.60 50.19
CA ALA A 435 33.81 -4.45 51.56
C ALA A 435 35.22 -3.87 51.57
N THR A 436 35.63 -3.28 52.69
CA THR A 436 36.98 -2.73 52.85
C THR A 436 38.02 -3.80 52.52
N GLY A 437 38.87 -3.51 51.53
CA GLY A 437 39.94 -4.42 51.12
C GLY A 437 39.49 -5.63 50.31
N SER A 438 38.27 -5.65 49.77
CA SER A 438 37.73 -6.79 49.03
C SER A 438 37.02 -6.35 47.75
N ILE A 439 37.21 -7.10 46.67
CA ILE A 439 36.54 -6.87 45.38
C ILE A 439 35.71 -8.10 45.02
N LYS A 440 34.39 -7.91 44.86
CA LYS A 440 33.49 -8.91 44.32
C LYS A 440 33.46 -8.79 42.80
N VAL A 441 33.82 -9.88 42.14
CA VAL A 441 33.75 -10.05 40.69
C VAL A 441 32.49 -10.86 40.40
N LYS A 442 31.61 -10.35 39.54
CA LYS A 442 30.40 -11.04 39.08
C LYS A 442 30.41 -11.15 37.56
N TRP A 443 29.75 -12.15 37.02
CA TRP A 443 29.64 -12.32 35.59
C TRP A 443 28.33 -13.00 35.21
N ASP A 444 27.89 -12.76 33.98
CA ASP A 444 26.73 -13.44 33.43
C ASP A 444 27.09 -14.87 32.98
N GLN A 445 26.07 -15.74 32.95
CA GLN A 445 26.24 -17.08 32.41
C GLN A 445 26.54 -17.02 30.91
N VAL A 446 27.77 -17.39 30.55
CA VAL A 446 28.19 -17.64 29.16
C VAL A 446 27.54 -18.94 28.68
N LYS A 447 26.79 -18.85 27.57
CA LYS A 447 26.08 -19.99 26.99
C LYS A 447 27.06 -21.14 26.69
N GLU A 448 26.73 -22.34 27.16
CA GLU A 448 27.52 -23.58 27.05
C GLU A 448 28.87 -23.60 27.79
N ALA A 449 29.23 -22.55 28.53
CA ALA A 449 30.37 -22.63 29.45
C ALA A 449 30.06 -23.67 30.55
N GLN A 450 31.02 -24.54 30.81
CA GLN A 450 30.91 -25.60 31.81
C GLN A 450 31.39 -25.12 33.17
N GLU A 451 32.41 -24.25 33.18
CA GLU A 451 33.05 -23.70 34.37
C GLU A 451 33.78 -22.37 34.05
N TYR A 452 34.22 -21.69 35.10
CA TYR A 452 34.97 -20.44 35.02
C TYR A 452 36.21 -20.50 35.90
N ASN A 453 37.30 -19.87 35.46
CA ASN A 453 38.41 -19.53 36.34
C ASN A 453 38.57 -18.01 36.45
N LEU A 454 39.05 -17.55 37.62
CA LEU A 454 39.30 -16.15 37.87
C LEU A 454 40.73 -15.97 38.35
N LYS A 455 41.49 -15.14 37.63
CA LYS A 455 42.81 -14.68 38.04
C LYS A 455 42.77 -13.18 38.32
N TYR A 456 43.64 -12.72 39.19
CA TYR A 456 43.81 -11.30 39.46
C TYR A 456 45.27 -10.93 39.60
N LYS A 457 45.59 -9.66 39.36
CA LYS A 457 46.90 -9.08 39.67
C LYS A 457 46.76 -7.60 39.99
N LYS A 458 47.64 -7.07 40.83
CA LYS A 458 47.75 -5.62 40.95
C LYS A 458 48.23 -5.07 39.61
N GLU A 459 47.78 -3.89 39.21
CA GLU A 459 48.14 -3.31 37.90
C GLU A 459 49.66 -3.14 37.73
N SER A 460 50.37 -2.85 38.83
CA SER A 460 51.82 -2.76 38.90
C SER A 460 52.55 -4.11 38.72
N ASP A 461 51.84 -5.23 38.85
CA ASP A 461 52.45 -6.55 38.91
C ASP A 461 52.45 -7.21 37.52
N SER A 462 53.51 -7.97 37.23
CA SER A 462 53.64 -8.71 35.97
C SER A 462 52.94 -10.07 36.01
N GLN A 463 52.89 -10.71 37.19
CA GLN A 463 52.37 -12.07 37.38
C GLN A 463 50.90 -12.07 37.80
N TRP A 464 50.15 -13.07 37.33
CA TRP A 464 48.76 -13.31 37.73
C TRP A 464 48.69 -14.28 38.90
N THR A 465 47.87 -13.96 39.90
CA THR A 465 47.49 -14.84 41.00
C THR A 465 46.14 -15.49 40.70
N THR A 466 45.98 -16.79 40.93
CA THR A 466 44.66 -17.41 40.82
C THR A 466 43.80 -17.07 42.03
N ALA A 467 42.62 -16.48 41.79
CA ALA A 467 41.60 -16.29 42.82
C ALA A 467 40.75 -17.55 43.03
N ILE A 468 40.35 -18.20 41.93
CA ILE A 468 39.66 -19.49 41.92
C ILE A 468 39.99 -20.25 40.63
N ASP A 469 40.38 -21.51 40.76
CA ASP A 469 40.84 -22.35 39.63
C ASP A 469 39.69 -22.91 38.78
N SER A 470 38.54 -23.21 39.38
CA SER A 470 37.30 -23.59 38.69
C SER A 470 36.08 -23.29 39.57
N THR A 471 35.01 -22.77 38.98
CA THR A 471 33.71 -22.59 39.63
C THR A 471 32.56 -22.60 38.62
N LYS A 472 31.37 -23.01 39.08
CA LYS A 472 30.09 -22.83 38.37
C LYS A 472 29.29 -21.63 38.89
N GLU A 473 29.71 -21.07 40.03
CA GLU A 473 29.14 -19.86 40.57
C GLU A 473 29.39 -18.68 39.63
N LEU A 474 28.48 -17.72 39.62
CA LEU A 474 28.54 -16.52 38.76
C LEU A 474 29.13 -15.31 39.49
N ALA A 475 29.76 -15.53 40.63
CA ALA A 475 30.42 -14.50 41.42
C ALA A 475 31.53 -15.08 42.29
N TYR A 476 32.57 -14.28 42.54
CA TYR A 476 33.62 -14.58 43.49
C TYR A 476 34.17 -13.32 44.15
N THR A 477 34.45 -13.37 45.45
CA THR A 477 35.03 -12.24 46.20
C THR A 477 36.51 -12.47 46.46
N VAL A 478 37.35 -11.57 45.95
CA VAL A 478 38.79 -11.54 46.24
C VAL A 478 39.03 -10.62 47.44
N ASN A 479 39.51 -11.20 48.54
CA ASN A 479 39.70 -10.53 49.82
C ASN A 479 41.17 -10.09 50.03
N ASN A 480 41.42 -9.33 51.10
CA ASN A 480 42.76 -8.92 51.55
C ASN A 480 43.56 -8.13 50.50
N LEU A 481 42.88 -7.36 49.67
CA LEU A 481 43.49 -6.46 48.68
C LEU A 481 43.90 -5.14 49.34
N GLN A 482 45.07 -4.62 48.97
CA GLN A 482 45.58 -3.36 49.50
C GLN A 482 44.65 -2.20 49.13
N ILE A 483 44.18 -1.46 50.14
CA ILE A 483 43.35 -0.26 49.95
C ILE A 483 44.07 0.74 49.05
N GLY A 484 43.36 1.27 48.06
CA GLY A 484 43.89 2.18 47.06
C GLY A 484 44.57 1.50 45.86
N GLY A 485 44.84 0.18 45.92
CA GLY A 485 45.42 -0.57 44.81
C GLY A 485 44.42 -0.82 43.68
N VAL A 486 44.87 -0.68 42.42
CA VAL A 486 44.13 -1.06 41.22
C VAL A 486 44.49 -2.50 40.85
N TYR A 487 43.48 -3.33 40.63
CA TYR A 487 43.62 -4.75 40.33
C TYR A 487 42.92 -5.09 39.03
N ASN A 488 43.59 -5.88 38.19
CA ASN A 488 43.02 -6.47 36.98
C ASN A 488 42.51 -7.87 37.33
N PHE A 489 41.30 -8.20 36.88
CA PHE A 489 40.63 -9.48 37.08
C PHE A 489 40.36 -10.10 35.72
N LYS A 490 40.99 -11.23 35.42
CA LYS A 490 40.80 -12.00 34.20
C LYS A 490 39.91 -13.20 34.52
N LEU A 491 38.66 -13.14 34.05
CA LEU A 491 37.74 -14.27 34.08
C LEU A 491 37.83 -15.02 32.76
N THR A 492 37.99 -16.34 32.80
CA THR A 492 37.95 -17.21 31.62
C THR A 492 36.74 -18.13 31.74
N ALA A 493 35.82 -18.07 30.78
CA ALA A 493 34.83 -19.12 30.54
C ALA A 493 35.51 -20.30 29.85
N ILE A 494 35.20 -21.50 30.31
CA ILE A 494 35.83 -22.75 29.87
C ILE A 494 34.74 -23.72 29.40
N LYS A 495 34.97 -24.36 28.26
CA LYS A 495 34.14 -25.43 27.70
C LYS A 495 35.03 -26.35 26.89
N ASP A 496 35.23 -27.58 27.36
CA ASP A 496 36.17 -28.53 26.77
C ASP A 496 37.56 -27.89 26.53
N ASP A 497 37.97 -27.74 25.26
CA ASP A 497 39.20 -27.11 24.78
C ASP A 497 39.07 -25.62 24.47
N GLN A 498 37.86 -25.04 24.56
CA GLN A 498 37.60 -23.63 24.31
C GLN A 498 37.70 -22.79 25.58
N ASN A 499 38.41 -21.67 25.46
CA ASN A 499 38.55 -20.68 26.50
C ASN A 499 38.21 -19.29 25.95
N SER A 500 37.38 -18.54 26.64
CA SER A 500 37.10 -17.14 26.31
C SER A 500 37.26 -16.28 27.55
N ALA A 501 38.12 -15.26 27.48
CA ALA A 501 38.50 -14.47 28.63
C ALA A 501 38.14 -12.99 28.48
N THR A 502 37.70 -12.39 29.58
CA THR A 502 37.49 -10.95 29.73
C THR A 502 38.32 -10.47 30.91
N THR A 503 38.99 -9.32 30.75
CA THR A 503 39.70 -8.66 31.85
C THR A 503 39.00 -7.36 32.22
N VAL A 504 38.75 -7.16 33.51
CA VAL A 504 38.20 -5.92 34.07
C VAL A 504 39.09 -5.40 35.19
N SER A 505 39.14 -4.08 35.37
CA SER A 505 39.99 -3.45 36.39
C SER A 505 39.12 -2.82 37.47
N ALA A 506 39.46 -3.02 38.74
CA ALA A 506 38.76 -2.37 39.85
C ALA A 506 39.74 -1.92 40.92
N LYS A 507 39.45 -0.77 41.54
CA LYS A 507 40.25 -0.22 42.63
C LYS A 507 39.71 -0.68 43.98
N SER A 508 40.57 -1.29 44.80
CA SER A 508 40.23 -1.62 46.19
C SER A 508 40.12 -0.33 46.98
N LYS A 509 39.10 -0.22 47.84
CA LYS A 509 38.82 0.99 48.61
C LYS A 509 38.31 0.66 50.01
N GLU A 510 38.34 1.66 50.87
CA GLU A 510 37.58 1.65 52.12
C GLU A 510 36.08 1.75 51.77
N VAL A 511 35.28 0.88 52.39
CA VAL A 511 33.83 0.83 52.18
C VAL A 511 33.15 1.16 53.51
N VAL A 512 32.37 2.24 53.53
CA VAL A 512 31.62 2.71 54.71
C VAL A 512 30.12 2.62 54.39
N GLY A 513 29.38 1.82 55.17
CA GLY A 513 27.94 1.57 54.97
C GLY A 513 27.61 0.40 54.03
N GLU A 514 26.32 0.20 53.76
CA GLU A 514 25.86 -0.79 52.77
C GLU A 514 26.23 -0.37 51.34
N THR A 515 26.69 -1.32 50.53
CA THR A 515 27.03 -1.06 49.12
C THR A 515 25.87 -1.43 48.21
N ALA A 516 25.37 -0.45 47.46
CA ALA A 516 24.36 -0.66 46.43
C ALA A 516 24.92 -1.57 45.32
N GLU A 517 24.16 -2.60 44.95
CA GLU A 517 24.48 -3.46 43.82
C GLU A 517 24.01 -2.80 42.52
N TRP A 518 24.95 -2.45 41.64
CA TRP A 518 24.65 -1.80 40.36
C TRP A 518 24.53 -2.80 39.21
N LYS A 519 23.62 -2.53 38.29
CA LYS A 519 23.26 -3.35 37.12
C LYS A 519 23.11 -2.46 35.88
N SER A 520 23.23 -3.06 34.70
CA SER A 520 23.07 -2.39 33.40
C SER A 520 21.94 -3.02 32.61
N ILE A 521 21.12 -2.22 31.94
CA ILE A 521 20.10 -2.71 31.00
C ILE A 521 19.85 -1.69 29.89
N ILE A 522 19.51 -2.17 28.70
CA ILE A 522 19.01 -1.37 27.59
C ILE A 522 17.67 -1.98 27.18
N PHE A 523 16.61 -1.19 27.10
CA PHE A 523 15.28 -1.68 26.73
C PHE A 523 14.39 -0.52 26.27
N GLY A 524 13.26 -0.85 25.62
CA GLY A 524 12.21 0.08 25.26
C GLY A 524 12.34 0.67 23.85
N GLN A 525 11.42 1.55 23.45
CA GLN A 525 11.27 1.92 22.04
C GLN A 525 12.49 2.64 21.44
N SER A 526 12.81 2.35 20.18
CA SER A 526 13.90 2.99 19.41
C SER A 526 15.32 2.72 19.96
N ILE A 527 15.52 1.70 20.80
CA ILE A 527 16.84 1.28 21.25
C ILE A 527 17.60 0.43 20.22
N SER A 528 18.93 0.41 20.35
CA SER A 528 19.82 -0.47 19.60
C SER A 528 21.10 -0.72 20.40
N SER A 529 21.64 -1.95 20.38
CA SER A 529 22.94 -2.23 21.02
C SER A 529 24.11 -1.48 20.39
N LEU A 530 23.95 -0.92 19.18
CA LEU A 530 24.96 -0.10 18.51
C LEU A 530 24.95 1.36 18.98
N TYR A 531 23.80 1.86 19.41
CA TYR A 531 23.59 3.28 19.72
C TYR A 531 23.22 3.52 21.18
N ASN A 532 23.02 2.46 21.97
CA ASN A 532 22.85 2.51 23.40
C ASN A 532 23.99 1.73 24.05
N THR A 533 24.79 2.39 24.86
CA THR A 533 25.93 1.75 25.54
C THR A 533 26.05 2.22 26.99
N ILE A 534 26.61 1.34 27.82
CA ILE A 534 26.89 1.60 29.23
C ILE A 534 28.33 1.14 29.48
N ASP A 535 29.21 2.08 29.81
CA ASP A 535 30.63 1.84 30.06
C ASP A 535 30.95 2.19 31.52
N VAL A 536 31.41 1.20 32.29
CA VAL A 536 31.66 1.33 33.73
C VAL A 536 33.17 1.40 33.97
N ASP A 537 33.64 2.55 34.43
CA ASP A 537 35.02 2.76 34.88
C ASP A 537 35.08 2.55 36.40
N SER A 538 35.22 1.29 36.80
CA SER A 538 35.34 0.87 38.21
C SER A 538 36.60 1.37 38.90
N VAL A 539 37.60 1.86 38.16
CA VAL A 539 38.83 2.45 38.73
C VAL A 539 38.59 3.89 39.16
N LYS A 540 37.92 4.68 38.31
CA LYS A 540 37.53 6.06 38.62
C LYS A 540 36.25 6.15 39.46
N GLY A 541 35.49 5.06 39.58
CA GLY A 541 34.18 5.06 40.20
C GLY A 541 33.18 5.88 39.40
N ALA A 542 33.23 5.76 38.08
CA ALA A 542 32.41 6.52 37.14
C ALA A 542 31.70 5.59 36.14
N VAL A 543 30.58 6.05 35.59
CA VAL A 543 29.84 5.33 34.54
C VAL A 543 29.48 6.29 33.41
N THR A 544 29.68 5.87 32.17
CA THR A 544 29.23 6.59 30.98
C THR A 544 28.02 5.89 30.38
N VAL A 545 26.89 6.58 30.31
CA VAL A 545 25.64 6.07 29.72
C VAL A 545 25.37 6.86 28.44
N THR A 546 25.19 6.17 27.32
CA THR A 546 25.11 6.78 25.99
C THR A 546 23.88 6.30 25.22
N ALA A 547 23.28 7.22 24.48
CA ALA A 547 22.10 7.07 23.65
C ALA A 547 22.22 7.94 22.39
N GLY A 548 22.36 7.33 21.21
CA GLY A 548 22.57 8.02 19.94
C GLY A 548 23.98 8.55 19.76
N ASN A 549 24.16 9.48 18.82
CA ASN A 549 25.42 10.20 18.61
C ASN A 549 25.25 11.72 18.75
N LYS A 550 26.37 12.42 18.95
CA LYS A 550 26.41 13.88 19.20
C LYS A 550 25.72 14.71 18.11
N GLU A 551 25.85 14.30 16.85
CA GLU A 551 25.26 14.99 15.69
C GLU A 551 23.75 14.75 15.57
N GLY A 552 23.22 13.73 16.24
CA GLY A 552 21.83 13.30 16.16
C GLY A 552 21.43 12.70 14.81
N SER A 553 22.39 12.31 13.97
CA SER A 553 22.13 11.53 12.75
C SER A 553 21.68 10.11 13.07
N THR A 554 22.02 9.61 14.25
CA THR A 554 21.54 8.34 14.82
C THR A 554 20.99 8.59 16.21
N THR A 555 19.85 7.99 16.51
CA THR A 555 19.20 8.12 17.81
C THR A 555 19.17 6.77 18.53
N GLY A 556 19.29 6.77 19.87
CA GLY A 556 19.17 5.56 20.68
C GLY A 556 18.16 5.72 21.81
N GLY A 557 16.96 5.19 21.65
CA GLY A 557 15.89 5.30 22.65
C GLY A 557 15.09 6.61 22.58
N LYS A 558 14.22 6.85 23.58
CA LYS A 558 13.43 8.07 23.80
C LYS A 558 12.81 8.10 25.20
N VAL A 559 12.41 9.28 25.68
CA VAL A 559 11.53 9.44 26.85
C VAL A 559 10.31 10.25 26.40
N THR A 560 9.14 9.63 26.40
CA THR A 560 7.87 10.27 25.96
C THR A 560 6.96 10.55 27.16
N GLY A 561 5.69 10.90 26.94
CA GLY A 561 4.76 11.12 28.04
C GLY A 561 4.31 9.83 28.72
N SER A 562 4.35 8.70 28.00
CA SER A 562 3.81 7.41 28.46
C SER A 562 4.83 6.30 28.58
N HIS A 563 5.93 6.34 27.83
CA HIS A 563 6.86 5.21 27.71
C HIS A 563 8.29 5.64 27.42
N ASP A 564 9.19 4.67 27.55
CA ASP A 564 10.63 4.89 27.47
C ASP A 564 11.32 3.89 26.54
N GLY A 565 12.46 4.33 26.01
CA GLY A 565 13.54 3.52 25.48
C GLY A 565 14.86 4.10 25.97
N ILE A 566 15.59 3.38 26.81
CA ILE A 566 16.74 3.94 27.53
C ILE A 566 17.89 2.94 27.65
N ALA A 567 19.11 3.49 27.74
CA ALA A 567 20.21 2.82 28.43
C ALA A 567 20.14 3.22 29.91
N TYR A 568 20.22 2.24 30.82
CA TYR A 568 20.00 2.45 32.25
C TYR A 568 20.99 1.68 33.12
N TYR A 569 21.74 2.40 33.95
CA TYR A 569 22.65 1.86 34.96
C TYR A 569 22.07 2.12 36.34
N TYR A 570 21.61 1.08 37.03
CA TYR A 570 20.69 1.20 38.16
C TYR A 570 21.01 0.26 39.32
N THR A 571 20.42 0.53 40.47
CA THR A 571 20.35 -0.37 41.61
C THR A 571 18.89 -0.62 42.00
N GLU A 572 18.63 -1.70 42.73
CA GLU A 572 17.32 -2.07 43.23
C GLU A 572 17.22 -1.67 44.71
N VAL A 573 16.14 -0.97 45.07
CA VAL A 573 15.83 -0.56 46.44
C VAL A 573 14.51 -1.20 46.86
N ASP A 574 14.49 -1.80 48.05
CA ASP A 574 13.26 -2.29 48.66
C ASP A 574 12.33 -1.11 48.97
N PRO A 575 11.05 -1.14 48.58
CA PRO A 575 10.08 -0.08 48.91
C PRO A 575 9.97 0.27 50.40
N SER A 576 10.31 -0.66 51.30
CA SER A 576 10.38 -0.44 52.75
C SER A 576 11.51 0.52 53.17
N LYS A 577 12.39 0.89 52.24
CA LYS A 577 13.49 1.84 52.46
C LYS A 577 13.22 3.17 51.75
N ASN A 578 13.72 4.24 52.36
CA ASN A 578 13.95 5.52 51.73
C ASN A 578 15.37 5.54 51.16
N PHE A 579 15.64 6.45 50.21
CA PHE A 579 16.96 6.55 49.60
C PHE A 579 17.34 7.98 49.22
N GLU A 580 18.64 8.21 49.07
CA GLU A 580 19.24 9.40 48.48
C GLU A 580 20.35 8.98 47.51
N LEU A 581 20.17 9.26 46.22
CA LEU A 581 21.19 9.10 45.18
C LEU A 581 21.68 10.47 44.74
N SER A 582 22.98 10.71 44.83
CA SER A 582 23.64 11.94 44.37
C SER A 582 24.90 11.66 43.57
N ALA A 583 25.15 12.42 42.52
CA ALA A 583 26.35 12.28 41.68
C ALA A 583 26.69 13.57 40.93
N ASP A 584 27.94 13.65 40.48
CA ASP A 584 28.39 14.68 39.54
C ASP A 584 28.15 14.16 38.12
N ILE A 585 27.26 14.81 37.38
CA ILE A 585 26.83 14.43 36.04
C ILE A 585 27.53 15.34 35.03
N LYS A 586 28.58 14.84 34.39
CA LYS A 586 29.20 15.50 33.23
C LYS A 586 28.40 15.16 31.97
N VAL A 587 27.92 16.18 31.28
CA VAL A 587 27.19 16.04 30.01
C VAL A 587 28.20 16.05 28.88
N ASN A 588 28.40 14.90 28.23
CA ASN A 588 29.30 14.78 27.08
C ASN A 588 28.66 15.40 25.83
N TYR A 589 27.36 15.15 25.64
CA TYR A 589 26.50 15.81 24.66
C TYR A 589 25.02 15.60 24.99
N PHE A 590 24.15 16.52 24.52
CA PHE A 590 22.70 16.44 24.71
C PHE A 590 21.89 17.21 23.67
N ALA A 591 20.92 16.50 23.09
CA ALA A 591 19.93 16.93 22.11
C ALA A 591 20.51 17.47 20.78
N LYS A 592 19.66 17.52 19.75
CA LYS A 592 19.99 18.14 18.45
C LYS A 592 19.85 19.65 18.50
N GLY A 593 20.34 20.40 17.51
CA GLY A 593 20.22 21.87 17.48
C GLY A 593 18.81 22.38 17.81
N THR A 594 17.78 21.74 17.23
CA THR A 594 16.38 21.84 17.68
C THR A 594 16.00 20.53 18.35
N PRO A 595 15.66 20.50 19.66
CA PRO A 595 15.27 19.28 20.35
C PRO A 595 13.98 18.66 19.79
N ASP A 596 13.93 17.33 19.74
CA ASP A 596 12.78 16.54 19.28
C ASP A 596 11.76 16.31 20.44
N ASN A 597 11.96 16.93 21.60
CA ASN A 597 11.17 16.79 22.82
C ASN A 597 11.05 15.35 23.36
N GLN A 598 12.03 14.50 23.06
CA GLN A 598 12.08 13.08 23.45
C GLN A 598 13.44 12.67 24.04
N GLU A 599 14.39 13.60 24.09
CA GLU A 599 15.73 13.38 24.63
C GLU A 599 15.70 13.45 26.15
N GLY A 600 16.52 12.60 26.78
CA GLY A 600 16.66 12.61 28.24
C GLY A 600 17.99 12.07 28.74
N PHE A 601 18.44 12.58 29.88
CA PHE A 601 19.53 12.00 30.67
C PHE A 601 19.37 12.37 32.15
N GLY A 602 20.12 11.67 33.02
CA GLY A 602 20.31 12.10 34.40
C GLY A 602 20.04 10.97 35.37
N ILE A 603 19.47 11.31 36.53
CA ILE A 603 19.06 10.35 37.55
C ILE A 603 17.57 10.06 37.36
N MET A 604 17.19 8.79 37.40
CA MET A 604 15.80 8.33 37.29
C MET A 604 15.51 7.27 38.36
N ALA A 605 14.36 7.37 39.01
CA ALA A 605 13.74 6.26 39.73
C ALA A 605 12.43 5.85 39.05
N ARG A 606 12.12 4.55 39.10
CA ARG A 606 10.99 3.92 38.40
C ARG A 606 10.56 2.63 39.06
N ASP A 607 9.32 2.23 38.84
CA ASP A 607 8.72 1.04 39.47
C ASP A 607 8.98 -0.26 38.70
N ASP A 608 8.97 -0.25 37.37
CA ASP A 608 9.23 -1.44 36.56
C ASP A 608 10.30 -1.19 35.48
N ILE A 609 10.94 -2.25 34.98
CA ILE A 609 11.93 -2.20 33.90
C ILE A 609 11.63 -3.23 32.80
N GLY A 610 11.98 -2.92 31.55
CA GLY A 610 11.73 -3.81 30.41
C GLY A 610 12.70 -4.98 30.32
N LYS A 611 12.52 -5.80 29.28
CA LYS A 611 13.45 -6.89 28.96
C LYS A 611 14.66 -6.36 28.20
N SER A 612 15.83 -6.94 28.47
CA SER A 612 17.08 -6.52 27.82
C SER A 612 16.98 -6.63 26.29
N LEU A 613 17.36 -5.56 25.60
CA LEU A 613 17.33 -5.38 24.15
C LEU A 613 15.96 -5.61 23.50
N ASP A 614 14.88 -5.45 24.27
CA ASP A 614 13.51 -5.50 23.79
C ASP A 614 13.07 -4.10 23.31
N PRO A 615 12.86 -3.88 22.00
CA PRO A 615 12.52 -2.56 21.47
C PRO A 615 11.02 -2.25 21.51
N THR A 616 10.22 -3.07 22.19
CA THR A 616 8.78 -2.84 22.36
C THR A 616 8.52 -1.64 23.26
N VAL A 617 7.31 -1.09 23.16
CA VAL A 617 6.90 0.01 24.03
C VAL A 617 6.84 -0.46 25.48
N PHE A 618 7.47 0.30 26.38
CA PHE A 618 7.51 0.00 27.79
C PHE A 618 7.18 1.23 28.63
N SER A 619 6.08 1.14 29.38
CA SER A 619 5.60 2.19 30.28
C SER A 619 5.93 1.86 31.74
N SER A 620 6.34 2.87 32.51
CA SER A 620 6.54 2.78 33.96
C SER A 620 6.23 4.12 34.61
N ASN A 621 5.81 4.11 35.88
CA ASN A 621 5.87 5.33 36.69
C ASN A 621 7.34 5.71 36.85
N MET A 622 7.64 7.00 36.83
CA MET A 622 9.02 7.45 37.00
C MET A 622 9.12 8.86 37.57
N VAL A 623 10.25 9.14 38.20
CA VAL A 623 10.72 10.49 38.50
C VAL A 623 12.12 10.61 37.92
N LEU A 624 12.38 11.70 37.21
CA LEU A 624 13.72 11.99 36.72
C LEU A 624 14.15 13.40 37.06
N VAL A 625 15.46 13.59 37.22
CA VAL A 625 16.14 14.89 37.29
C VAL A 625 17.35 14.86 36.36
N GLY A 626 17.42 15.82 35.46
CA GLY A 626 18.53 15.97 34.53
C GLY A 626 18.13 16.66 33.24
N GLY A 627 18.65 16.20 32.11
CA GLY A 627 18.22 16.70 30.81
C GLY A 627 16.87 16.10 30.43
N TYR A 628 15.90 16.93 30.06
CA TYR A 628 14.64 16.50 29.47
C TYR A 628 14.13 17.56 28.49
N ARG A 629 13.70 17.15 27.29
CA ARG A 629 13.21 18.06 26.23
C ARG A 629 14.14 19.23 25.93
N GLY A 630 15.45 18.97 25.95
CA GLY A 630 16.47 19.98 25.67
C GLY A 630 16.80 20.93 26.83
N LEU A 631 16.18 20.82 28.00
CA LEU A 631 16.45 21.67 29.17
C LEU A 631 16.92 20.85 30.38
N VAL A 632 17.48 21.50 31.41
CA VAL A 632 17.75 20.84 32.71
C VAL A 632 16.53 21.00 33.61
N GLN A 633 15.81 19.90 33.84
CA GLN A 633 14.52 19.88 34.50
C GLN A 633 14.31 18.60 35.32
N SER A 634 13.22 18.55 36.07
CA SER A 634 12.65 17.30 36.58
C SER A 634 11.23 17.11 36.07
N VAL A 635 10.80 15.86 35.98
CA VAL A 635 9.43 15.49 35.64
C VAL A 635 9.05 14.21 36.37
N PHE A 636 7.76 14.08 36.65
CA PHE A 636 7.18 12.92 37.30
C PHE A 636 6.10 12.33 36.40
N ARG A 637 6.33 11.10 35.92
CA ARG A 637 5.32 10.33 35.20
C ARG A 637 4.46 9.57 36.19
N ASN A 638 3.15 9.80 36.11
CA ASN A 638 2.15 9.23 36.98
C ASN A 638 1.05 8.50 36.19
N ASN A 639 0.12 7.85 36.91
CA ASN A 639 -1.07 7.20 36.38
C ASN A 639 -0.78 6.02 35.44
N VAL A 640 0.43 5.46 35.50
CA VAL A 640 0.76 4.22 34.80
C VAL A 640 0.30 3.05 35.67
N ASN A 641 -0.92 2.59 35.44
CA ASN A 641 -1.53 1.51 36.21
C ASN A 641 -1.32 0.12 35.60
N ASP A 642 -0.90 0.07 34.33
CA ASP A 642 -0.54 -1.14 33.62
C ASP A 642 0.54 -0.87 32.57
N LYS A 643 1.03 -1.94 31.93
CA LYS A 643 2.13 -1.89 30.94
C LYS A 643 1.75 -1.24 29.60
N SER A 644 0.47 -0.91 29.37
CA SER A 644 0.05 -0.14 28.19
C SER A 644 0.36 1.34 28.30
N GLY A 645 0.51 1.89 29.51
CA GLY A 645 0.71 3.33 29.68
C GLY A 645 -0.51 4.19 29.34
N THR A 646 -1.68 3.57 29.17
CA THR A 646 -2.93 4.30 28.92
C THR A 646 -3.25 5.25 30.08
N GLY A 647 -3.44 6.53 29.77
CA GLY A 647 -3.74 7.56 30.78
C GLY A 647 -2.51 8.07 31.54
N ALA A 648 -1.29 7.68 31.14
CA ALA A 648 -0.07 8.22 31.72
C ALA A 648 0.01 9.74 31.56
N THR A 649 0.41 10.44 32.62
CA THR A 649 0.59 11.89 32.61
C THR A 649 1.98 12.28 33.08
N MET A 650 2.54 13.32 32.46
CA MET A 650 3.79 13.97 32.90
C MET A 650 3.42 15.21 33.69
N ASP A 651 3.36 15.07 35.01
CA ASP A 651 2.92 16.13 35.90
C ASP A 651 4.11 16.98 36.38
N ASP A 652 3.83 18.26 36.68
CA ASP A 652 4.70 19.16 37.45
C ASP A 652 6.17 19.30 36.96
N VAL A 653 6.36 19.43 35.63
CA VAL A 653 7.70 19.68 35.06
C VAL A 653 8.31 20.93 35.68
N PHE A 654 9.43 20.76 36.40
CA PHE A 654 10.11 21.85 37.09
C PHE A 654 11.45 22.18 36.43
N LYS A 655 11.63 23.43 35.98
CA LYS A 655 12.85 23.90 35.30
C LYS A 655 13.93 24.30 36.31
N PHE A 656 15.09 23.67 36.21
CA PHE A 656 16.29 24.04 36.99
C PHE A 656 17.27 24.89 36.21
N GLY A 657 17.32 24.75 34.88
CA GLY A 657 18.28 25.49 34.06
C GLY A 657 18.00 25.41 32.57
N GLU A 658 18.79 26.19 31.83
CA GLU A 658 18.79 26.15 30.38
C GLU A 658 19.45 24.88 29.84
N ARG A 659 19.39 24.73 28.52
CA ARG A 659 20.04 23.67 27.80
C ARG A 659 21.55 23.60 28.08
N PRO A 660 22.10 22.42 28.44
CA PRO A 660 23.54 22.20 28.53
C PRO A 660 24.25 22.46 27.21
N LEU A 661 25.49 22.97 27.27
CA LEU A 661 26.33 23.12 26.08
C LEU A 661 26.70 21.76 25.51
N ASN A 662 26.61 21.63 24.19
CA ASN A 662 26.87 20.38 23.48
C ASN A 662 28.37 20.16 23.17
N ASP A 663 29.26 20.63 24.05
CA ASP A 663 30.73 20.64 23.86
C ASP A 663 31.47 19.78 24.90
N GLY A 664 30.74 19.11 25.80
CA GLY A 664 31.31 18.25 26.83
C GLY A 664 31.78 18.99 28.08
N THR A 665 31.49 20.29 28.23
CA THR A 665 31.97 21.11 29.36
C THR A 665 30.99 21.19 30.53
N SER A 666 29.70 20.93 30.29
CA SER A 666 28.65 21.09 31.31
C SER A 666 28.72 19.98 32.37
N THR A 667 28.73 20.36 33.65
CA THR A 667 28.71 19.43 34.79
C THR A 667 27.70 19.91 35.84
N TYR A 668 26.92 18.99 36.39
CA TYR A 668 25.88 19.29 37.38
C TYR A 668 25.97 18.33 38.58
N LYS A 669 25.79 18.83 39.80
CA LYS A 669 25.49 17.98 40.96
C LYS A 669 24.01 17.67 40.96
N MET A 670 23.61 16.41 40.75
CA MET A 670 22.19 16.03 40.76
C MET A 670 21.90 15.13 41.95
N THR A 671 20.73 15.31 42.57
CA THR A 671 20.28 14.50 43.70
C THR A 671 18.81 14.12 43.52
N LEU A 672 18.49 12.85 43.74
CA LEU A 672 17.12 12.30 43.82
C LEU A 672 16.96 11.54 45.13
N LYS A 673 15.91 11.86 45.89
CA LYS A 673 15.59 11.22 47.17
C LYS A 673 14.18 10.65 47.17
N LYS A 674 13.99 9.52 47.84
CA LYS A 674 12.68 9.04 48.31
C LYS A 674 12.61 9.24 49.82
N THR A 675 11.54 9.86 50.28
CA THR A 675 11.22 10.04 51.71
C THR A 675 9.79 9.60 51.97
N ASN A 676 9.37 9.57 53.24
CA ASN A 676 7.97 9.31 53.61
C ASN A 676 7.00 10.39 53.06
N THR A 677 7.49 11.59 52.75
CA THR A 677 6.70 12.69 52.14
C THR A 677 6.56 12.54 50.63
N GLY A 678 7.58 12.01 49.94
CA GLY A 678 7.59 11.93 48.49
C GLY A 678 8.98 11.89 47.87
N TYR A 679 9.04 12.11 46.55
CA TYR A 679 10.28 12.17 45.80
C TYR A 679 10.79 13.60 45.72
N GLN A 680 12.05 13.81 46.12
CA GLN A 680 12.68 15.12 46.20
C GLN A 680 13.86 15.19 45.24
N VAL A 681 13.94 16.26 44.44
CA VAL A 681 14.98 16.44 43.43
C VAL A 681 15.61 17.82 43.52
N SER A 682 16.92 17.88 43.29
CA SER A 682 17.67 19.14 43.20
C SER A 682 18.83 19.05 42.23
N VAL A 683 19.23 20.22 41.71
CA VAL A 683 20.40 20.42 40.84
C VAL A 683 21.30 21.46 41.49
N ASN A 684 22.61 21.20 41.52
CA ASN A 684 23.66 22.04 42.12
C ASN A 684 23.39 22.45 43.57
N ASN A 685 22.73 21.57 44.34
CA ASN A 685 22.27 21.84 45.71
C ASN A 685 21.39 23.11 45.82
N GLY A 686 20.67 23.44 44.75
CA GLY A 686 19.75 24.58 44.69
C GLY A 686 18.37 24.25 45.27
N VAL A 687 17.34 24.91 44.75
CA VAL A 687 15.94 24.70 45.14
C VAL A 687 15.57 23.21 45.02
N GLU A 688 14.84 22.69 46.00
CA GLU A 688 14.32 21.33 45.97
C GLU A 688 12.89 21.32 45.42
N LYS A 689 12.59 20.44 44.46
CA LYS A 689 11.23 20.14 44.01
C LYS A 689 10.78 18.83 44.65
N ILE A 690 9.60 18.85 45.28
CA ILE A 690 8.96 17.69 45.90
C ILE A 690 7.77 17.25 45.05
N TYR A 691 7.68 15.93 44.82
CA TYR A 691 6.52 15.22 44.30
C TYR A 691 5.93 14.35 45.43
N TYR A 692 4.79 14.77 45.99
CA TYR A 692 4.17 14.24 47.22
C TYR A 692 3.46 12.88 47.03
N LYS A 693 4.12 11.95 46.35
CA LYS A 693 3.56 10.63 45.97
C LYS A 693 4.55 9.51 46.32
N PRO A 694 4.82 9.26 47.62
CA PRO A 694 5.91 8.40 48.08
C PRO A 694 5.75 6.93 47.65
N LYS A 695 4.52 6.48 47.40
CA LYS A 695 4.18 5.10 47.00
C LYS A 695 3.98 4.92 45.49
N GLN A 696 4.15 5.97 44.68
CA GLN A 696 3.85 5.86 43.25
C GLN A 696 4.77 4.90 42.52
N MET A 697 6.01 4.72 42.99
CA MET A 697 6.93 3.75 42.39
C MET A 697 6.71 2.30 42.89
N GLU A 698 5.53 2.00 43.43
CA GLU A 698 5.14 0.67 43.92
C GLU A 698 3.94 0.09 43.15
N VAL A 699 3.45 0.80 42.12
CA VAL A 699 2.19 0.48 41.43
C VAL A 699 2.34 -0.73 40.49
N LEU A 700 3.28 -0.69 39.55
CA LEU A 700 3.49 -1.81 38.62
C LEU A 700 4.28 -2.96 39.25
N ASN A 701 5.16 -2.64 40.20
CA ASN A 701 5.96 -3.59 40.94
C ASN A 701 6.10 -3.13 42.39
N SER A 702 5.34 -3.75 43.27
CA SER A 702 5.33 -3.40 44.70
C SER A 702 6.53 -3.93 45.48
N GLY A 703 7.45 -4.66 44.84
CA GLY A 703 8.59 -5.30 45.51
C GLY A 703 9.93 -4.60 45.28
N LYS A 704 10.03 -3.70 44.29
CA LYS A 704 11.31 -3.08 43.90
C LYS A 704 11.10 -1.67 43.36
N ILE A 705 12.00 -0.77 43.74
CA ILE A 705 12.21 0.51 43.07
C ILE A 705 13.57 0.46 42.38
N TYR A 706 13.59 0.81 41.11
CA TYR A 706 14.82 0.88 40.32
C TYR A 706 15.28 2.33 40.28
N VAL A 707 16.50 2.61 40.74
CA VAL A 707 17.06 3.97 40.77
C VAL A 707 18.47 4.00 40.19
N GLY A 708 18.78 4.97 39.33
CA GLY A 708 20.05 4.98 38.62
C GLY A 708 20.21 6.10 37.60
N PHE A 709 21.21 5.94 36.73
CA PHE A 709 21.56 6.88 35.67
C PHE A 709 21.07 6.40 34.32
N PHE A 710 20.48 7.28 33.52
CA PHE A 710 19.93 6.93 32.20
C PHE A 710 20.37 7.90 31.10
N ALA A 711 20.25 7.43 29.84
CA ALA A 711 20.34 8.26 28.65
C ALA A 711 19.33 7.79 27.58
N ALA A 712 18.80 8.73 26.80
CA ALA A 712 17.79 8.51 25.77
C ALA A 712 17.92 9.45 24.56
N ARG A 713 17.67 8.88 23.37
CA ARG A 713 17.65 9.46 22.02
C ARG A 713 18.96 10.09 21.55
N VAL A 714 19.38 11.20 22.12
CA VAL A 714 20.63 11.94 21.77
C VAL A 714 21.23 12.50 23.05
N ALA A 715 21.86 11.63 23.84
CA ALA A 715 22.45 12.01 25.11
C ALA A 715 23.63 11.09 25.47
N SER A 716 24.67 11.68 26.03
CA SER A 716 25.73 10.94 26.72
C SER A 716 26.13 11.68 27.98
N ILE A 717 26.19 10.95 29.09
CA ILE A 717 26.63 11.46 30.38
C ILE A 717 27.69 10.56 30.99
N THR A 718 28.62 11.17 31.71
CA THR A 718 29.53 10.47 32.61
C THR A 718 29.21 10.89 34.04
N SER A 719 28.80 9.93 34.86
CA SER A 719 28.45 10.13 36.26
C SER A 719 29.61 9.71 37.15
N SER A 720 30.06 10.56 38.06
CA SER A 720 31.13 10.29 39.03
C SER A 720 30.75 10.78 40.43
N ASN A 721 31.58 10.50 41.43
CA ASN A 721 31.31 10.86 42.83
C ASN A 721 29.92 10.37 43.30
N ILE A 722 29.58 9.14 42.88
CA ILE A 722 28.28 8.51 43.10
C ILE A 722 28.15 8.16 44.59
N SER A 723 27.11 8.70 45.24
CA SER A 723 26.75 8.42 46.63
C SER A 723 25.31 7.90 46.67
N MET A 724 25.13 6.71 47.24
CA MET A 724 23.83 6.10 47.47
C MET A 724 23.68 5.81 48.97
N LYS A 725 22.60 6.28 49.57
CA LYS A 725 22.27 6.05 50.98
C LYS A 725 20.84 5.51 51.08
N THR A 726 20.59 4.67 52.08
CA THR A 726 19.27 4.12 52.39
C THR A 726 18.95 4.33 53.88
N SER A 727 17.66 4.42 54.19
CA SER A 727 17.12 4.50 55.56
C SER A 727 15.80 3.75 55.66
N ASP A 728 15.38 3.37 56.86
CA ASP A 728 14.12 2.66 57.08
C ASP A 728 12.92 3.61 57.10
N VAL A 729 11.89 3.32 56.30
CA VAL A 729 10.62 4.08 56.28
C VAL A 729 10.01 4.18 57.68
N GLY A 730 10.13 3.11 58.48
CA GLY A 730 9.58 3.05 59.84
C GLY A 730 10.34 3.87 60.89
N THR A 731 11.58 4.27 60.63
CA THR A 731 12.38 5.10 61.55
C THR A 731 12.47 6.57 61.11
N ASP A 732 12.22 6.84 59.83
CA ASP A 732 12.25 8.18 59.27
C ASP A 732 11.02 9.01 59.69
N PRO A 733 11.11 10.36 59.64
CA PRO A 733 9.98 11.23 59.95
C PRO A 733 8.72 10.87 59.17
N VAL A 734 7.55 11.02 59.81
CA VAL A 734 6.25 10.78 59.16
C VAL A 734 6.10 11.71 57.95
N GLY A 735 5.58 11.17 56.85
CA GLY A 735 5.33 11.94 55.64
C GLY A 735 4.33 13.07 55.85
N VAL A 736 4.52 14.16 55.12
CA VAL A 736 3.57 15.28 55.09
C VAL A 736 2.69 15.16 53.84
N GLU A 737 1.39 15.44 53.98
CA GLU A 737 0.49 15.47 52.83
C GLU A 737 0.86 16.61 51.85
N GLU A 738 0.51 16.42 50.58
CA GLU A 738 0.66 17.49 49.59
C GLU A 738 -0.11 18.74 50.06
N PRO A 739 0.52 19.92 50.12
CA PRO A 739 -0.21 21.14 50.41
C PRO A 739 -1.37 21.31 49.42
N GLN A 740 -2.58 21.50 49.95
CA GLN A 740 -3.76 21.75 49.12
C GLN A 740 -3.47 22.94 48.18
N LYS A 741 -3.56 22.72 46.86
CA LYS A 741 -3.39 23.79 45.87
C LYS A 741 -4.49 24.81 46.07
N VAL A 742 -4.10 26.04 46.35
CA VAL A 742 -5.02 27.18 46.44
C VAL A 742 -5.36 27.59 45.00
N ALA A 743 -6.64 27.60 44.65
CA ALA A 743 -7.08 27.98 43.31
C ALA A 743 -7.33 29.48 43.21
N ASP A 744 -7.02 30.07 42.06
CA ASP A 744 -7.58 31.39 41.72
C ASP A 744 -9.01 31.17 41.23
N ALA A 745 -9.99 31.70 41.95
CA ALA A 745 -11.38 31.61 41.52
C ALA A 745 -11.57 32.34 40.18
N ALA A 746 -12.33 31.73 39.28
CA ALA A 746 -12.55 32.21 37.93
C ALA A 746 -13.94 31.80 37.42
N ILE A 747 -14.54 32.67 36.61
CA ILE A 747 -15.76 32.40 35.85
C ILE A 747 -15.52 32.82 34.39
N ASN A 748 -16.05 32.03 33.46
CA ASN A 748 -15.97 32.28 32.03
C ASN A 748 -17.36 32.21 31.39
N ALA A 749 -17.65 33.14 30.48
CA ALA A 749 -18.76 33.00 29.55
C ALA A 749 -18.32 32.14 28.37
N VAL A 750 -19.03 31.04 28.10
CA VAL A 750 -18.71 30.08 27.04
C VAL A 750 -19.65 30.16 25.83
N SER A 751 -20.64 31.05 25.88
CA SER A 751 -21.53 31.33 24.76
C SER A 751 -20.95 32.38 23.80
N LEU A 752 -21.38 32.35 22.53
CA LEU A 752 -20.85 33.21 21.46
C LEU A 752 -20.97 34.71 21.76
N THR A 753 -20.01 35.51 21.29
CA THR A 753 -20.05 36.98 21.35
C THR A 753 -20.86 37.62 20.20
N ALA A 754 -21.43 36.81 19.32
CA ALA A 754 -22.25 37.24 18.21
C ALA A 754 -23.53 36.40 18.11
N ALA A 755 -24.61 37.07 17.72
CA ALA A 755 -25.89 36.47 17.46
C ALA A 755 -26.54 37.08 16.23
N SER A 756 -27.30 36.27 15.51
CA SER A 756 -28.09 36.69 14.36
C SER A 756 -29.60 36.70 14.63
N THR A 757 -30.02 36.21 15.80
CA THR A 757 -31.39 36.26 16.30
C THR A 757 -31.42 36.82 17.71
N SER A 758 -32.56 37.42 18.12
CA SER A 758 -32.71 38.01 19.45
C SER A 758 -32.80 36.98 20.57
N SER A 759 -33.30 35.77 20.33
CA SER A 759 -33.28 34.69 21.34
C SER A 759 -31.86 34.20 21.56
N TYR A 760 -31.35 34.33 22.79
CA TYR A 760 -29.97 33.98 23.15
C TYR A 760 -29.89 33.19 24.45
N LYS A 761 -28.91 32.29 24.54
CA LYS A 761 -28.58 31.56 25.76
C LYS A 761 -27.16 31.93 26.21
N LEU A 762 -27.05 32.55 27.38
CA LEU A 762 -25.77 32.81 28.04
C LEU A 762 -25.34 31.54 28.78
N GLY A 763 -24.15 31.03 28.48
CA GLY A 763 -23.55 29.88 29.16
C GLY A 763 -22.38 30.30 30.02
N LEU A 764 -22.34 29.87 31.28
CA LEU A 764 -21.29 30.21 32.24
C LEU A 764 -20.65 28.95 32.85
N LEU A 765 -19.32 28.96 32.99
CA LEU A 765 -18.54 27.95 33.72
C LEU A 765 -17.66 28.62 34.76
N ALA A 766 -17.78 28.20 36.02
CA ALA A 766 -16.89 28.60 37.11
C ALA A 766 -16.00 27.43 37.51
N ASN A 767 -14.75 27.70 37.91
CA ASN A 767 -13.85 26.63 38.40
C ASN A 767 -14.07 26.29 39.89
N VAL A 768 -14.84 27.11 40.61
CA VAL A 768 -15.17 26.95 42.03
C VAL A 768 -16.67 27.12 42.25
N LYS A 769 -17.19 26.55 43.33
CA LYS A 769 -18.58 26.76 43.73
C LYS A 769 -18.77 28.20 44.23
N GLY A 770 -19.93 28.78 43.98
CA GLY A 770 -20.26 30.10 44.50
C GLY A 770 -21.66 30.55 44.14
N ASN A 771 -21.91 31.85 44.30
CA ASN A 771 -23.10 32.51 43.75
C ASN A 771 -22.69 33.40 42.58
N VAL A 772 -23.49 33.39 41.51
CA VAL A 772 -23.29 34.27 40.36
C VAL A 772 -24.48 35.22 40.21
N GLU A 773 -24.18 36.50 40.01
CA GLU A 773 -25.11 37.55 39.60
C GLU A 773 -24.84 37.90 38.13
N VAL A 774 -25.89 37.97 37.33
CA VAL A 774 -25.82 38.31 35.90
C VAL A 774 -26.78 39.45 35.62
N LYS A 775 -26.24 40.57 35.12
CA LYS A 775 -27.02 41.73 34.66
C LYS A 775 -26.85 41.94 33.17
N GLN A 776 -27.95 42.08 32.44
CA GLN A 776 -27.94 42.53 31.05
C GLN A 776 -28.35 44.00 31.00
N GLU A 777 -27.49 44.87 30.47
CA GLU A 777 -27.71 46.33 30.45
C GLU A 777 -28.11 46.90 31.82
N GLY A 778 -27.47 46.41 32.88
CA GLY A 778 -27.74 46.81 34.27
C GLY A 778 -28.98 46.16 34.91
N VAL A 779 -29.79 45.41 34.15
CA VAL A 779 -30.97 44.69 34.67
C VAL A 779 -30.59 43.27 35.06
N GLU A 780 -30.87 42.87 36.30
CA GLU A 780 -30.62 41.50 36.78
C GLU A 780 -31.48 40.49 36.01
N ILE A 781 -30.83 39.51 35.38
CA ILE A 781 -31.50 38.40 34.69
C ILE A 781 -31.28 37.06 35.38
N TYR A 782 -30.28 36.97 36.28
CA TYR A 782 -30.08 35.81 37.14
C TYR A 782 -29.27 36.17 38.39
N LYS A 783 -29.64 35.57 39.51
CA LYS A 783 -28.87 35.57 40.75
C LYS A 783 -29.08 34.26 41.48
N GLY A 784 -28.02 33.50 41.72
CA GLY A 784 -28.15 32.19 42.36
C GLY A 784 -26.86 31.38 42.34
N PRO A 785 -26.92 30.12 42.80
CA PRO A 785 -25.74 29.27 42.90
C PRO A 785 -25.21 28.90 41.51
N ILE A 786 -23.90 28.66 41.46
CA ILE A 786 -23.19 27.98 40.39
C ILE A 786 -22.30 26.90 41.01
N ILE A 787 -22.27 25.72 40.38
CA ILE A 787 -21.46 24.58 40.81
C ILE A 787 -20.18 24.58 39.99
N ALA A 788 -19.05 24.28 40.63
CA ALA A 788 -17.75 24.20 39.96
C ALA A 788 -17.81 23.23 38.77
N ASN A 789 -17.36 23.70 37.61
CA ASN A 789 -17.26 22.99 36.33
C ASN A 789 -18.61 22.55 35.70
N ASP A 790 -19.75 22.92 36.28
CA ASP A 790 -21.07 22.68 35.70
C ASP A 790 -21.53 23.87 34.86
N LEU A 791 -22.03 23.60 33.65
CA LEU A 791 -22.52 24.63 32.74
C LEU A 791 -23.84 25.21 33.25
N LEU A 792 -23.83 26.49 33.60
CA LEU A 792 -25.04 27.26 33.90
C LEU A 792 -25.55 27.97 32.64
N GLU A 793 -26.74 27.62 32.16
CA GLU A 793 -27.40 28.30 31.03
C GLU A 793 -28.51 29.26 31.51
N LYS A 794 -28.56 30.46 30.92
CA LYS A 794 -29.66 31.42 31.10
C LYS A 794 -30.15 31.97 29.77
N SER A 795 -31.45 31.82 29.51
CA SER A 795 -32.09 32.35 28.30
C SER A 795 -32.40 33.83 28.47
N THR A 796 -32.20 34.60 27.41
CA THR A 796 -32.50 36.05 27.38
C THR A 796 -32.83 36.52 25.96
N THR A 797 -33.24 37.78 25.82
CA THR A 797 -33.50 38.45 24.55
C THR A 797 -32.49 39.57 24.31
N LEU A 798 -31.86 39.57 23.15
CA LEU A 798 -30.92 40.61 22.70
C LEU A 798 -31.64 41.72 21.95
N ILE A 799 -31.16 42.96 22.14
CA ILE A 799 -31.50 44.11 21.31
C ILE A 799 -30.48 44.27 20.18
N LYS A 800 -30.88 44.88 19.06
CA LYS A 800 -29.99 45.08 17.91
C LYS A 800 -28.76 45.89 18.31
N GLY A 801 -27.56 45.45 17.93
CA GLY A 801 -26.29 46.06 18.35
C GLY A 801 -25.65 45.34 19.54
N ALA A 802 -24.82 46.03 20.31
CA ALA A 802 -24.13 45.45 21.46
C ALA A 802 -25.08 45.25 22.66
N ASN A 803 -24.91 44.12 23.35
CA ASN A 803 -25.61 43.74 24.58
C ASN A 803 -24.55 43.39 25.63
N ASN A 804 -24.50 44.15 26.71
CA ASN A 804 -23.54 44.00 27.80
C ASN A 804 -24.10 43.07 28.88
N PHE A 805 -23.33 42.05 29.23
CA PHE A 805 -23.56 41.19 30.39
C PHE A 805 -22.47 41.45 31.43
N ASP A 806 -22.84 42.03 32.56
CA ASP A 806 -21.99 42.12 33.74
C ASP A 806 -22.24 40.85 34.58
N ILE A 807 -21.21 40.04 34.76
CA ILE A 807 -21.28 38.74 35.43
C ILE A 807 -20.34 38.79 36.64
N THR A 808 -20.87 38.55 37.83
CA THR A 808 -20.10 38.57 39.08
C THR A 808 -20.23 37.23 39.80
N LEU A 809 -19.11 36.53 39.95
CA LEU A 809 -18.98 35.34 40.79
C LEU A 809 -18.51 35.76 42.19
N THR A 810 -19.21 35.31 43.23
CA THR A 810 -18.72 35.32 44.61
C THR A 810 -18.44 33.88 45.02
N PRO A 811 -17.16 33.49 45.19
CA PRO A 811 -16.79 32.15 45.66
C PRO A 811 -17.46 31.83 47.00
N ASP A 812 -17.84 30.56 47.19
CA ASP A 812 -18.33 30.09 48.49
C ASP A 812 -17.22 30.24 49.55
N ALA A 813 -17.58 30.61 50.78
CA ALA A 813 -16.61 30.79 51.87
C ALA A 813 -15.86 29.50 52.25
N THR A 814 -16.35 28.34 51.81
CA THR A 814 -15.69 27.04 52.02
C THR A 814 -14.66 26.67 50.95
N GLU A 815 -14.57 27.41 49.84
CA GLU A 815 -13.63 27.11 48.75
C GLU A 815 -12.19 27.44 49.16
N ASN A 816 -11.23 26.59 48.79
CA ASN A 816 -9.82 26.83 49.07
C ASN A 816 -9.20 27.71 47.96
N VAL A 817 -9.51 29.01 48.01
CA VAL A 817 -9.11 29.99 46.98
C VAL A 817 -8.19 31.08 47.53
N THR A 818 -7.44 31.72 46.65
CA THR A 818 -6.51 32.80 47.01
C THR A 818 -7.25 34.03 47.54
N ASN A 819 -8.47 34.27 47.06
CA ASN A 819 -9.35 35.35 47.48
C ASN A 819 -10.83 34.96 47.28
N HIS A 820 -11.69 35.35 48.23
CA HIS A 820 -13.16 35.20 48.17
C HIS A 820 -13.89 36.47 47.72
N ASP A 821 -13.17 37.55 47.40
CA ASP A 821 -13.77 38.77 46.88
C ASP A 821 -14.54 38.48 45.56
N PRO A 822 -15.62 39.22 45.28
CA PRO A 822 -16.37 39.05 44.04
C PRO A 822 -15.51 39.29 42.80
N ILE A 823 -15.52 38.32 41.88
CA ILE A 823 -14.84 38.37 40.59
C ILE A 823 -15.85 38.76 39.52
N SER A 824 -15.60 39.85 38.82
CA SER A 824 -16.49 40.35 37.77
C SER A 824 -15.86 40.24 36.40
N ILE A 825 -16.60 39.68 35.45
CA ILE A 825 -16.26 39.68 34.02
C ILE A 825 -17.34 40.43 33.24
N LYS A 826 -16.95 40.96 32.08
CA LYS A 826 -17.89 41.50 31.10
C LYS A 826 -17.93 40.60 29.89
N HIS A 827 -19.14 40.26 29.45
CA HIS A 827 -19.38 39.55 28.20
C HIS A 827 -20.26 40.41 27.30
N ILE A 828 -19.80 40.73 26.09
CA ILE A 828 -20.53 41.59 25.17
C ILE A 828 -20.97 40.77 23.97
N VAL A 829 -22.29 40.73 23.73
CA VAL A 829 -22.89 40.01 22.61
C VAL A 829 -23.43 41.01 21.60
N THR A 830 -22.95 40.95 20.37
CA THR A 830 -23.49 41.77 19.28
C THR A 830 -24.60 41.01 18.55
N LEU A 831 -25.78 41.62 18.44
CA LEU A 831 -26.84 41.16 17.55
C LEU A 831 -26.77 41.90 16.20
N LYS A 832 -26.46 41.18 15.12
CA LYS A 832 -26.42 41.71 13.75
C LYS A 832 -26.87 40.65 12.74
N GLN A 833 -27.48 41.09 11.64
CA GLN A 833 -27.93 40.25 10.54
C GLN A 833 -27.35 40.75 9.22
N TYR A 834 -26.97 39.82 8.33
CA TYR A 834 -26.57 40.08 6.96
C TYR A 834 -27.49 39.35 6.00
N GLY A 835 -27.71 39.93 4.82
CA GLY A 835 -28.64 39.39 3.83
C GLY A 835 -30.06 39.25 4.38
N THR A 836 -30.78 38.25 3.90
CA THR A 836 -32.11 37.87 4.40
C THR A 836 -32.02 36.62 5.27
N LEU A 837 -32.87 36.52 6.30
CA LEU A 837 -32.95 35.32 7.14
C LEU A 837 -33.24 34.09 6.28
N SER A 838 -32.46 33.01 6.49
CA SER A 838 -32.49 31.79 5.68
C SER A 838 -32.19 32.00 4.17
N GLY A 839 -31.64 33.15 3.79
CA GLY A 839 -31.17 33.46 2.44
C GLY A 839 -29.64 33.49 2.33
N ALA A 840 -29.13 34.12 1.27
CA ALA A 840 -27.70 34.22 1.00
C ALA A 840 -27.04 35.41 1.72
N ILE A 841 -25.78 35.22 2.14
CA ILE A 841 -24.84 36.27 2.51
C ILE A 841 -23.72 36.26 1.48
N TYR A 842 -23.42 37.40 0.86
CA TYR A 842 -22.38 37.49 -0.17
C TYR A 842 -21.10 38.09 0.41
N VAL A 843 -19.97 37.46 0.08
CA VAL A 843 -18.62 37.85 0.50
C VAL A 843 -17.74 38.14 -0.71
N SER A 844 -16.96 39.21 -0.68
CA SER A 844 -15.99 39.55 -1.74
C SER A 844 -14.64 39.97 -1.16
N GLN A 845 -13.60 40.03 -2.00
CA GLN A 845 -12.23 40.43 -1.58
C GLN A 845 -12.17 41.84 -0.97
N THR A 846 -13.11 42.71 -1.34
CA THR A 846 -13.23 44.11 -0.89
C THR A 846 -14.46 44.34 -0.01
N GLY A 847 -15.14 43.25 0.40
CA GLY A 847 -16.30 43.31 1.26
C GLY A 847 -15.96 43.96 2.60
N SER A 848 -16.94 44.65 3.18
CA SER A 848 -16.78 45.41 4.42
C SER A 848 -17.70 44.88 5.51
N PRO A 849 -17.29 44.92 6.79
CA PRO A 849 -18.16 44.57 7.90
C PRO A 849 -19.39 45.48 7.97
N ASN A 850 -19.36 46.66 7.36
CA ASN A 850 -20.47 47.62 7.38
C ASN A 850 -21.47 47.44 6.21
N SER A 851 -21.16 46.61 5.21
CA SER A 851 -22.05 46.33 4.08
C SER A 851 -23.27 45.50 4.50
N ALA A 852 -24.31 45.48 3.68
CA ALA A 852 -25.53 44.71 3.95
C ALA A 852 -25.36 43.18 3.80
N GLY A 853 -24.30 42.71 3.13
CA GLY A 853 -24.09 41.29 2.81
C GLY A 853 -24.96 40.79 1.67
N THR A 854 -25.48 41.70 0.83
CA THR A 854 -26.21 41.40 -0.41
C THR A 854 -25.24 41.24 -1.58
N GLU A 855 -25.71 40.74 -2.72
CA GLU A 855 -24.83 40.53 -3.89
C GLU A 855 -24.17 41.81 -4.39
N THR A 856 -24.88 42.94 -4.33
CA THR A 856 -24.38 44.26 -4.72
C THR A 856 -23.58 44.96 -3.61
N GLU A 857 -23.77 44.58 -2.35
CA GLU A 857 -23.07 45.13 -1.19
C GLU A 857 -22.52 43.99 -0.31
N PRO A 858 -21.51 43.24 -0.82
CA PRO A 858 -20.95 42.09 -0.11
C PRO A 858 -20.23 42.51 1.17
N THR A 859 -20.25 41.63 2.17
CA THR A 859 -19.52 41.80 3.44
C THR A 859 -18.19 41.04 3.41
N ASP A 860 -17.38 41.15 4.47
CA ASP A 860 -16.15 40.38 4.62
C ASP A 860 -16.43 38.97 5.18
N ILE A 861 -15.47 38.05 4.99
CA ILE A 861 -15.61 36.65 5.42
C ILE A 861 -15.77 36.48 6.93
N TYR A 862 -15.09 37.31 7.75
CA TYR A 862 -15.13 37.19 9.20
C TYR A 862 -16.50 37.60 9.74
N SER A 863 -17.05 38.70 9.23
CA SER A 863 -18.39 39.16 9.55
C SER A 863 -19.46 38.14 9.12
N ALA A 864 -19.35 37.61 7.91
CA ALA A 864 -20.30 36.61 7.41
C ALA A 864 -20.34 35.35 8.29
N VAL A 865 -19.18 34.78 8.60
CA VAL A 865 -19.06 33.58 9.45
C VAL A 865 -19.56 33.84 10.87
N LYS A 866 -19.21 35.00 11.44
CA LYS A 866 -19.55 35.37 12.81
C LYS A 866 -21.05 35.58 13.03
N PHE A 867 -21.77 36.07 12.02
CA PHE A 867 -23.18 36.47 12.14
C PHE A 867 -24.14 35.67 11.26
N ILE A 868 -23.73 34.48 10.79
CA ILE A 868 -24.62 33.60 10.03
C ILE A 868 -25.79 33.13 10.91
N SER A 869 -26.97 32.98 10.31
CA SER A 869 -28.16 32.37 10.92
C SER A 869 -28.35 30.94 10.43
N GLU A 870 -29.16 30.15 11.14
CA GLU A 870 -29.59 28.84 10.64
C GLU A 870 -30.21 28.95 9.23
N GLY A 871 -29.82 28.03 8.35
CA GLY A 871 -30.28 27.96 6.97
C GLY A 871 -29.70 28.97 6.00
N GLN A 872 -28.76 29.82 6.42
CA GLN A 872 -28.11 30.73 5.49
C GLN A 872 -26.91 30.07 4.79
N THR A 873 -26.69 30.52 3.56
CA THR A 873 -25.48 30.19 2.78
C THR A 873 -24.63 31.44 2.62
N ILE A 874 -23.38 31.37 3.07
CA ILE A 874 -22.35 32.35 2.73
C ILE A 874 -21.81 31.98 1.36
N TYR A 875 -22.07 32.81 0.36
CA TYR A 875 -21.48 32.71 -0.96
C TYR A 875 -20.24 33.60 -1.08
N VAL A 876 -19.09 32.96 -1.27
CA VAL A 876 -17.79 33.62 -1.42
C VAL A 876 -17.49 33.81 -2.90
N ARG A 877 -17.40 35.07 -3.35
CA ARG A 877 -17.04 35.41 -4.72
C ARG A 877 -15.60 34.98 -5.04
N GLY A 878 -15.34 34.65 -6.30
CA GLY A 878 -14.04 34.21 -6.79
C GLY A 878 -12.95 35.28 -6.63
N GLY A 879 -11.71 34.82 -6.51
CA GLY A 879 -10.55 35.68 -6.32
C GLY A 879 -9.69 35.30 -5.11
N VAL A 880 -8.56 35.99 -4.96
CA VAL A 880 -7.59 35.76 -3.88
C VAL A 880 -7.86 36.69 -2.70
N TYR A 881 -8.23 36.13 -1.56
CA TYR A 881 -8.43 36.84 -0.30
C TYR A 881 -7.13 36.83 0.48
N ASN A 882 -6.49 38.00 0.63
CA ASN A 882 -5.26 38.16 1.40
C ASN A 882 -5.58 38.31 2.89
N LEU A 883 -5.73 37.18 3.58
CA LEU A 883 -6.14 37.13 4.97
C LEU A 883 -4.92 37.23 5.91
N LYS A 884 -5.07 37.97 7.01
CA LYS A 884 -4.03 38.17 8.03
C LYS A 884 -4.45 37.63 9.40
N SER A 885 -5.60 36.97 9.46
CA SER A 885 -6.22 36.43 10.66
C SER A 885 -6.92 35.13 10.28
N PRO A 886 -7.03 34.16 11.21
CA PRO A 886 -7.69 32.90 10.92
C PRO A 886 -9.20 33.10 10.73
N ILE A 887 -9.82 32.25 9.93
CA ILE A 887 -11.29 32.13 9.88
C ILE A 887 -11.69 31.17 10.99
N ILE A 888 -12.45 31.64 11.98
CA ILE A 888 -12.86 30.83 13.13
C ILE A 888 -14.38 30.65 13.10
N ILE A 889 -14.82 29.41 12.92
CA ILE A 889 -16.18 28.96 13.21
C ILE A 889 -16.16 28.41 14.64
N GLU A 890 -16.53 29.26 15.59
CA GLU A 890 -16.42 28.99 17.03
C GLU A 890 -17.31 27.81 17.47
N ARG A 891 -16.89 27.11 18.53
CA ARG A 891 -17.73 26.10 19.21
C ARG A 891 -19.02 26.77 19.67
N GLY A 892 -20.16 26.10 19.46
CA GLY A 892 -21.48 26.66 19.77
C GLY A 892 -22.06 27.53 18.65
N ASN A 893 -21.27 27.91 17.63
CA ASN A 893 -21.82 28.35 16.33
C ASN A 893 -22.17 27.11 15.51
N ASP A 894 -22.98 26.22 16.09
CA ASP A 894 -23.37 24.96 15.47
C ASP A 894 -24.53 25.18 14.50
N SER A 895 -24.74 24.23 13.61
CA SER A 895 -25.88 24.18 12.71
C SER A 895 -26.88 23.10 13.10
N LYS A 896 -28.17 23.35 12.90
CA LYS A 896 -29.25 22.38 13.14
C LYS A 896 -29.49 21.51 11.91
N SER A 897 -29.74 20.22 12.14
CA SER A 897 -29.79 19.17 11.11
C SER A 897 -30.82 19.37 9.98
N ASN A 898 -31.85 20.20 10.17
CA ASN A 898 -32.91 20.45 9.19
C ASN A 898 -32.73 21.75 8.39
N ASN A 899 -31.73 22.59 8.71
CA ASN A 899 -31.51 23.87 8.04
C ASN A 899 -30.02 24.29 8.11
N PRO A 900 -29.14 23.70 7.28
CA PRO A 900 -27.70 23.79 7.48
C PRO A 900 -27.13 25.20 7.26
N LYS A 901 -26.12 25.57 8.04
CA LYS A 901 -25.23 26.70 7.78
C LYS A 901 -24.17 26.28 6.76
N ILE A 902 -24.07 27.02 5.66
CA ILE A 902 -23.21 26.67 4.53
C ILE A 902 -22.20 27.79 4.27
N LEU A 903 -20.91 27.45 4.18
CA LEU A 903 -19.88 28.29 3.59
C LEU A 903 -19.52 27.71 2.22
N SER A 904 -19.86 28.41 1.15
CA SER A 904 -19.72 27.91 -0.22
C SER A 904 -19.02 28.94 -1.10
N ALA A 905 -18.19 28.46 -2.02
CA ALA A 905 -17.89 29.25 -3.21
C ALA A 905 -19.18 29.66 -3.93
N TYR A 906 -19.21 30.85 -4.49
CA TYR A 906 -20.26 31.26 -5.42
C TYR A 906 -20.25 30.33 -6.64
N PRO A 907 -21.41 29.94 -7.20
CA PRO A 907 -21.47 28.97 -8.30
C PRO A 907 -20.52 29.32 -9.46
N ASN A 908 -19.71 28.34 -9.87
CA ASN A 908 -18.71 28.45 -10.95
C ASN A 908 -17.56 29.46 -10.71
N GLU A 909 -17.42 29.99 -9.49
CA GLU A 909 -16.31 30.86 -9.11
C GLU A 909 -15.33 30.12 -8.17
N LYS A 910 -14.08 30.57 -8.13
CA LYS A 910 -13.01 29.94 -7.33
C LYS A 910 -12.41 30.93 -6.32
N PRO A 911 -12.86 30.92 -5.05
CA PRO A 911 -12.24 31.69 -3.99
C PRO A 911 -10.98 31.00 -3.45
N ILE A 912 -9.92 31.80 -3.22
CA ILE A 912 -8.65 31.35 -2.64
C ILE A 912 -8.39 32.15 -1.37
N PHE A 913 -8.40 31.49 -0.22
CA PHE A 913 -7.99 32.07 1.07
C PHE A 913 -6.47 31.93 1.21
N ASP A 914 -5.74 33.01 0.90
CA ASP A 914 -4.29 33.10 1.03
C ASP A 914 -3.95 33.82 2.34
N PHE A 915 -3.38 33.08 3.30
CA PHE A 915 -3.02 33.59 4.62
C PHE A 915 -1.60 34.17 4.70
N GLY A 916 -0.82 34.14 3.61
CA GLY A 916 0.51 34.76 3.49
C GLY A 916 1.55 34.33 4.55
N PHE A 917 1.35 33.18 5.19
CA PHE A 917 2.02 32.68 6.38
C PHE A 917 1.97 33.63 7.58
N LYS A 918 0.92 34.46 7.67
CA LYS A 918 0.73 35.48 8.71
C LYS A 918 -0.20 35.03 9.84
N SER A 919 -1.06 34.04 9.58
CA SER A 919 -1.96 33.46 10.55
C SER A 919 -2.25 32.00 10.25
N ASP A 920 -2.91 31.32 11.17
CA ASP A 920 -3.50 30.00 10.93
C ASP A 920 -4.59 30.10 9.86
N GLY A 921 -5.00 28.94 9.34
CA GLY A 921 -6.03 28.86 8.31
C GLY A 921 -7.45 28.90 8.89
N LEU A 922 -8.27 27.92 8.52
CA LEU A 922 -9.67 27.81 8.92
C LEU A 922 -9.82 26.86 10.12
N SER A 923 -10.39 27.36 11.23
CA SER A 923 -10.75 26.54 12.40
C SER A 923 -12.25 26.30 12.44
N LEU A 924 -12.65 25.03 12.34
CA LEU A 924 -14.03 24.55 12.36
C LEU A 924 -14.31 23.84 13.69
N ALA A 925 -14.59 24.63 14.74
CA ALA A 925 -14.98 24.14 16.05
C ALA A 925 -16.51 24.00 16.20
N GLY A 926 -17.28 24.71 15.37
CA GLY A 926 -18.72 24.50 15.22
C GLY A 926 -19.05 23.16 14.57
N SER A 927 -20.23 22.63 14.89
CA SER A 927 -20.74 21.34 14.42
C SER A 927 -21.85 21.49 13.38
N GLY A 928 -22.03 20.51 12.49
CA GLY A 928 -23.13 20.47 11.53
C GLY A 928 -22.97 21.36 10.28
N TRP A 929 -21.81 21.99 10.07
CA TRP A 929 -21.57 22.88 8.93
C TRP A 929 -21.34 22.14 7.62
N LYS A 930 -21.67 22.79 6.51
CA LYS A 930 -21.14 22.43 5.18
C LYS A 930 -20.16 23.48 4.68
N ILE A 931 -18.95 23.06 4.36
CA ILE A 931 -17.91 23.88 3.72
C ILE A 931 -17.69 23.35 2.30
N TYR A 932 -17.77 24.22 1.29
CA TYR A 932 -17.80 23.78 -0.12
C TYR A 932 -16.96 24.66 -1.06
N GLY A 933 -16.07 24.04 -1.84
CA GLY A 933 -15.50 24.64 -3.06
C GLY A 933 -14.45 25.74 -2.84
N ILE A 934 -13.79 25.79 -1.68
CA ILE A 934 -12.81 26.83 -1.33
C ILE A 934 -11.37 26.31 -1.40
N ASP A 935 -10.43 27.15 -1.82
CA ASP A 935 -8.99 26.87 -1.71
C ASP A 935 -8.42 27.57 -0.46
N ILE A 936 -7.57 26.88 0.28
CA ILE A 936 -6.86 27.39 1.46
C ILE A 936 -5.36 27.22 1.24
N THR A 937 -4.59 28.30 1.40
CA THR A 937 -3.14 28.24 1.20
C THR A 937 -2.35 29.18 2.10
N LYS A 938 -1.07 28.86 2.30
CA LYS A 938 -0.10 29.67 3.04
C LYS A 938 -0.53 29.97 4.48
N SER A 939 -1.14 29.03 5.19
CA SER A 939 -1.37 29.16 6.63
C SER A 939 -0.07 28.96 7.43
N ASN A 940 0.04 29.62 8.58
CA ASN A 940 1.20 29.51 9.48
C ASN A 940 1.17 28.26 10.37
N LEU A 941 0.01 27.63 10.51
CA LEU A 941 -0.19 26.29 11.07
C LEU A 941 -1.03 25.46 10.08
N LYS A 942 -1.92 24.62 10.59
CA LYS A 942 -2.88 23.81 9.81
C LYS A 942 -3.63 24.69 8.81
N GLY A 943 -3.84 24.17 7.61
CA GLY A 943 -4.72 24.84 6.66
C GLY A 943 -6.17 24.82 7.12
N MET A 944 -6.65 23.66 7.57
CA MET A 944 -7.97 23.50 8.17
C MET A 944 -7.92 22.58 9.39
N GLY A 945 -8.34 23.09 10.55
CA GLY A 945 -8.54 22.30 11.77
C GLY A 945 -10.02 22.04 12.02
N ILE A 946 -10.41 20.79 12.26
CA ILE A 946 -11.79 20.41 12.58
C ILE A 946 -11.82 19.83 14.00
N SER A 947 -12.47 20.57 14.90
CA SER A 947 -12.70 20.17 16.30
C SER A 947 -14.20 20.06 16.65
N GLY A 948 -15.08 20.45 15.72
CA GLY A 948 -16.51 20.17 15.76
C GLY A 948 -16.89 18.81 15.18
N SER A 949 -18.17 18.45 15.30
CA SER A 949 -18.72 17.16 14.85
C SER A 949 -19.77 17.33 13.75
N ASN A 950 -20.06 16.25 13.02
CA ASN A 950 -21.12 16.20 12.00
C ASN A 950 -20.95 17.22 10.86
N ASN A 951 -19.72 17.66 10.57
CA ASN A 951 -19.45 18.60 9.50
C ASN A 951 -19.24 17.89 8.15
N ILE A 952 -19.53 18.59 7.06
CA ILE A 952 -19.22 18.18 5.68
C ILE A 952 -18.23 19.18 5.11
N VAL A 953 -17.07 18.69 4.67
CA VAL A 953 -16.05 19.48 3.95
C VAL A 953 -15.92 18.89 2.57
N GLU A 954 -16.37 19.61 1.54
CA GLU A 954 -16.51 19.10 0.18
C GLU A 954 -15.78 19.98 -0.84
N LEU A 955 -14.99 19.37 -1.73
CA LEU A 955 -14.27 20.10 -2.80
C LEU A 955 -13.39 21.25 -2.27
N VAL A 956 -12.74 21.03 -1.13
CA VAL A 956 -11.78 21.97 -0.56
C VAL A 956 -10.37 21.55 -0.95
N ASN A 957 -9.58 22.50 -1.45
CA ASN A 957 -8.15 22.31 -1.70
C ASN A 957 -7.36 22.97 -0.58
N VAL A 958 -6.41 22.26 0.02
CA VAL A 958 -5.55 22.81 1.08
C VAL A 958 -4.09 22.53 0.77
N TYR A 959 -3.30 23.58 0.55
CA TYR A 959 -1.94 23.40 0.06
C TYR A 959 -0.96 24.47 0.51
N ASN A 960 0.33 24.14 0.53
CA ASN A 960 1.42 25.06 0.87
C ASN A 960 1.22 25.67 2.27
N THR A 961 0.94 24.84 3.27
CA THR A 961 0.75 25.22 4.68
C THR A 961 1.99 24.89 5.53
N LYS A 962 2.15 25.53 6.70
CA LYS A 962 3.26 25.27 7.64
C LYS A 962 3.02 24.14 8.65
N GLU A 963 1.95 23.40 8.46
CA GLU A 963 1.61 22.16 9.15
C GLU A 963 0.73 21.35 8.19
N SER A 964 0.10 20.27 8.64
CA SER A 964 -0.83 19.46 7.88
C SER A 964 -1.90 20.29 7.19
N GLY A 965 -2.32 19.83 6.01
CA GLY A 965 -3.38 20.48 5.24
C GLY A 965 -4.69 20.52 6.03
N LEU A 966 -5.31 19.36 6.24
CA LEU A 966 -6.55 19.23 7.00
C LEU A 966 -6.40 18.22 8.13
N GLN A 967 -6.68 18.64 9.37
CA GLN A 967 -6.63 17.76 10.54
C GLN A 967 -7.93 17.77 11.35
N ILE A 968 -8.39 16.58 11.73
CA ILE A 968 -9.48 16.34 12.68
C ILE A 968 -8.88 15.96 14.04
N SER A 969 -9.00 16.85 15.03
CA SER A 969 -8.55 16.62 16.41
C SER A 969 -9.26 17.57 17.39
N GLY A 970 -9.65 17.03 18.55
CA GLY A 970 -10.19 17.80 19.68
C GLY A 970 -9.12 18.19 20.70
N SER A 971 -9.53 18.51 21.93
CA SER A 971 -8.59 18.73 23.03
C SER A 971 -8.31 17.45 23.81
N SER A 972 -7.06 17.23 24.23
CA SER A 972 -6.69 16.13 25.12
C SER A 972 -7.14 16.36 26.57
N THR A 973 -7.56 17.58 26.91
CA THR A 973 -8.12 17.92 28.23
C THR A 973 -9.63 17.68 28.30
N GLU A 974 -10.27 17.38 27.17
CA GLU A 974 -11.68 17.05 27.10
C GLU A 974 -11.86 15.52 27.07
N SER A 975 -12.99 15.05 27.60
CA SER A 975 -13.39 13.64 27.53
C SER A 975 -13.64 13.20 26.08
N LYS A 976 -13.49 11.89 25.81
CA LYS A 976 -13.58 11.33 24.44
C LYS A 976 -14.91 11.61 23.73
N ASP A 977 -16.02 11.78 24.47
CA ASP A 977 -17.32 12.12 23.90
C ASP A 977 -17.38 13.53 23.29
N LYS A 978 -16.41 14.40 23.61
CA LYS A 978 -16.26 15.74 23.04
C LYS A 978 -15.31 15.80 21.85
N TRP A 979 -14.61 14.71 21.55
CA TRP A 979 -13.72 14.65 20.40
C TRP A 979 -14.53 14.74 19.09
N PRO A 980 -14.01 15.42 18.06
CA PRO A 980 -14.69 15.60 16.79
C PRO A 980 -15.06 14.25 16.15
N ALA A 981 -16.35 14.05 15.90
CA ALA A 981 -16.92 12.80 15.42
C ALA A 981 -17.83 13.03 14.20
N ASN A 982 -18.04 11.98 13.42
CA ASN A 982 -18.98 11.95 12.30
C ASN A 982 -18.76 13.04 11.23
N ASN A 983 -17.53 13.49 11.02
CA ASN A 983 -17.22 14.44 9.95
C ASN A 983 -17.00 13.71 8.62
N LEU A 984 -17.49 14.29 7.53
CA LEU A 984 -17.27 13.80 6.16
C LEU A 984 -16.38 14.78 5.39
N VAL A 985 -15.17 14.35 5.07
CA VAL A 985 -14.27 15.04 4.15
C VAL A 985 -14.39 14.38 2.78
N LEU A 986 -14.98 15.09 1.83
CA LEU A 986 -15.43 14.58 0.54
C LEU A 986 -14.73 15.30 -0.61
N ASN A 987 -14.12 14.57 -1.54
CA ASN A 987 -13.56 15.11 -2.76
C ASN A 987 -12.55 16.26 -2.54
N CYS A 988 -11.85 16.26 -1.40
CA CYS A 988 -10.86 17.28 -1.08
C CYS A 988 -9.47 16.91 -1.61
N THR A 989 -8.62 17.89 -1.85
CA THR A 989 -7.24 17.67 -2.29
C THR A 989 -6.27 18.38 -1.36
N SER A 990 -5.17 17.74 -0.97
CA SER A 990 -4.14 18.37 -0.14
C SER A 990 -2.71 18.05 -0.57
N TYR A 991 -1.86 19.08 -0.66
CA TYR A 991 -0.51 18.94 -1.20
C TYR A 991 0.47 20.04 -0.82
N ASP A 992 1.77 19.76 -0.96
CA ASP A 992 2.89 20.70 -0.69
C ASP A 992 2.87 21.32 0.71
N ASN A 993 2.30 20.64 1.70
CA ASN A 993 2.30 21.09 3.08
C ASN A 993 3.63 20.75 3.76
N VAL A 994 4.24 21.71 4.47
CA VAL A 994 5.60 21.59 5.02
C VAL A 994 5.74 22.30 6.37
N ASP A 995 5.90 21.52 7.45
CA ASP A 995 6.27 22.07 8.76
C ASP A 995 7.77 22.36 8.87
N VAL A 996 8.14 23.19 9.84
CA VAL A 996 9.54 23.65 10.03
C VAL A 996 10.51 22.48 10.29
N SER A 997 10.05 21.45 11.00
CA SER A 997 10.83 20.23 11.28
C SER A 997 10.79 19.22 10.13
N GLU A 998 9.91 19.43 9.15
CA GLU A 998 9.67 18.56 7.99
C GLU A 998 9.34 17.12 8.37
N ASN A 999 8.52 16.91 9.39
CA ASN A 999 8.18 15.56 9.87
C ASN A 999 6.81 15.50 10.57
N ASN A 1000 5.92 16.47 10.31
CA ASN A 1000 4.57 16.47 10.87
C ASN A 1000 3.49 16.97 9.89
N ALA A 1001 3.85 17.63 8.79
CA ALA A 1001 2.84 18.16 7.86
C ALA A 1001 2.36 17.10 6.87
N ASP A 1002 1.20 16.54 7.20
CA ASP A 1002 0.47 15.58 6.37
C ASP A 1002 -0.45 16.28 5.35
N GLY A 1003 -0.96 15.55 4.36
CA GLY A 1003 -2.10 16.05 3.59
C GLY A 1003 -3.39 16.05 4.42
N PHE A 1004 -3.73 14.88 4.95
CA PHE A 1004 -4.90 14.68 5.81
C PHE A 1004 -4.53 13.98 7.11
N ALA A 1005 -5.16 14.38 8.21
CA ALA A 1005 -4.97 13.73 9.50
C ALA A 1005 -6.29 13.59 10.26
N ALA A 1006 -6.49 12.45 10.91
CA ALA A 1006 -7.50 12.25 11.94
C ALA A 1006 -6.83 11.49 13.08
N LYS A 1007 -6.18 12.25 13.97
CA LYS A 1007 -5.18 11.73 14.91
C LYS A 1007 -5.32 12.34 16.30
N LEU A 1008 -4.64 11.73 17.28
CA LEU A 1008 -4.55 12.12 18.69
C LEU A 1008 -5.86 12.04 19.48
N THR A 1009 -6.79 12.92 19.18
CA THR A 1009 -8.04 13.19 19.92
C THR A 1009 -9.20 13.25 18.94
N SER A 1010 -9.27 12.27 18.04
CA SER A 1010 -10.33 12.14 17.02
C SER A 1010 -11.40 11.17 17.50
N GLY A 1011 -12.66 11.58 17.42
CA GLY A 1011 -13.81 10.75 17.75
C GLY A 1011 -14.15 9.73 16.65
N GLU A 1012 -15.23 8.98 16.87
CA GLU A 1012 -15.72 7.95 15.96
C GLU A 1012 -16.38 8.51 14.69
N GLY A 1013 -16.49 7.68 13.65
CA GLY A 1013 -17.34 7.94 12.49
C GLY A 1013 -16.81 8.98 11.50
N ASN A 1014 -15.55 9.40 11.62
CA ASN A 1014 -14.93 10.31 10.66
C ASN A 1014 -14.59 9.57 9.34
N VAL A 1015 -14.92 10.19 8.21
CA VAL A 1015 -14.80 9.59 6.87
C VAL A 1015 -14.07 10.53 5.92
N PHE A 1016 -13.07 10.00 5.22
CA PHE A 1016 -12.44 10.61 4.05
C PHE A 1016 -12.87 9.85 2.80
N ARG A 1017 -13.49 10.54 1.84
CA ARG A 1017 -14.02 9.91 0.62
C ARG A 1017 -13.62 10.69 -0.63
N GLY A 1018 -13.07 10.03 -1.65
CA GLY A 1018 -12.78 10.69 -2.93
C GLY A 1018 -11.63 11.71 -2.87
N CYS A 1019 -10.83 11.66 -1.81
CA CYS A 1019 -9.81 12.66 -1.53
C CYS A 1019 -8.47 12.30 -2.21
N ILE A 1020 -7.68 13.33 -2.52
CA ILE A 1020 -6.36 13.17 -3.13
C ILE A 1020 -5.33 13.84 -2.23
N SER A 1021 -4.31 13.11 -1.81
CA SER A 1021 -3.18 13.64 -1.03
C SER A 1021 -1.89 13.43 -1.77
N HIS A 1022 -1.11 14.48 -2.04
CA HIS A 1022 0.15 14.31 -2.74
C HIS A 1022 1.24 15.29 -2.36
N ASN A 1023 2.49 14.87 -2.48
CA ASN A 1023 3.66 15.75 -2.32
C ASN A 1023 3.70 16.54 -0.99
N ASN A 1024 3.11 16.00 0.09
CA ASN A 1024 3.25 16.57 1.43
C ASN A 1024 4.63 16.22 2.01
N CYS A 1025 5.12 16.98 2.99
CA CYS A 1025 6.46 16.74 3.51
C CYS A 1025 6.58 15.46 4.35
N ASP A 1026 5.51 15.07 5.04
CA ASP A 1026 5.46 13.87 5.88
C ASP A 1026 4.59 12.80 5.21
N ASP A 1027 3.31 12.62 5.56
CA ASP A 1027 2.48 11.57 4.97
C ASP A 1027 1.31 12.08 4.13
N GLY A 1028 0.76 11.20 3.30
CA GLY A 1028 -0.52 11.44 2.63
C GLY A 1028 -1.67 11.49 3.64
N TRP A 1029 -1.74 10.48 4.50
CA TRP A 1029 -2.67 10.36 5.63
C TRP A 1029 -1.95 9.93 6.91
N ASP A 1030 -2.29 10.55 8.04
CA ASP A 1030 -1.84 10.14 9.38
C ASP A 1030 -3.01 9.93 10.35
N LEU A 1031 -3.17 8.69 10.83
CA LEU A 1031 -4.16 8.26 11.83
C LEU A 1031 -3.54 7.98 13.21
N TYR A 1032 -2.43 8.63 13.55
CA TYR A 1032 -1.67 8.37 14.78
C TYR A 1032 -2.54 8.35 16.05
N SER A 1033 -2.49 7.22 16.76
CA SER A 1033 -2.98 7.09 18.15
C SER A 1033 -1.81 7.18 19.10
N LYS A 1034 -2.04 7.75 20.28
CA LYS A 1034 -1.01 7.97 21.30
C LYS A 1034 -1.42 7.33 22.62
N LEU A 1035 -0.52 6.65 23.32
CA LEU A 1035 -0.83 5.89 24.53
C LEU A 1035 -1.37 6.78 25.64
N GLU A 1036 -0.88 8.02 25.74
CA GLU A 1036 -1.37 9.01 26.70
C GLU A 1036 -2.89 9.27 26.55
N THR A 1037 -3.41 9.32 25.33
CA THR A 1037 -4.84 9.54 25.04
C THR A 1037 -5.60 8.24 24.74
N GLY A 1038 -4.88 7.15 24.49
CA GLY A 1038 -5.39 5.85 24.10
C GLY A 1038 -5.91 5.81 22.66
N ALA A 1039 -6.73 4.80 22.36
CA ALA A 1039 -7.35 4.63 21.05
C ALA A 1039 -8.22 5.85 20.67
N ILE A 1040 -8.03 6.32 19.43
CA ILE A 1040 -8.95 7.24 18.75
C ILE A 1040 -10.10 6.45 18.11
N GLY A 1041 -11.14 7.16 17.66
CA GLY A 1041 -12.22 6.51 16.91
C GLY A 1041 -11.76 5.94 15.58
N ALA A 1042 -12.41 4.86 15.13
CA ALA A 1042 -12.12 4.27 13.84
C ALA A 1042 -12.42 5.25 12.71
N VAL A 1043 -11.54 5.28 11.72
CA VAL A 1043 -11.60 6.21 10.58
C VAL A 1043 -11.78 5.39 9.31
N VAL A 1044 -12.66 5.84 8.43
CA VAL A 1044 -12.87 5.25 7.11
C VAL A 1044 -12.21 6.14 6.07
N ILE A 1045 -11.30 5.55 5.28
CA ILE A 1045 -10.70 6.16 4.10
C ILE A 1045 -11.13 5.35 2.89
N GLU A 1046 -11.82 5.99 1.94
CA GLU A 1046 -12.33 5.30 0.76
C GLU A 1046 -12.27 6.10 -0.53
N ASN A 1047 -12.02 5.41 -1.65
CA ASN A 1047 -11.95 6.05 -2.96
C ASN A 1047 -10.87 7.15 -3.00
N CYS A 1048 -9.78 6.99 -2.25
CA CYS A 1048 -8.76 8.02 -2.08
C CYS A 1048 -7.48 7.68 -2.84
N ILE A 1049 -6.67 8.70 -3.13
CA ILE A 1049 -5.37 8.55 -3.81
C ILE A 1049 -4.26 9.23 -2.99
N ALA A 1050 -3.17 8.52 -2.71
CA ALA A 1050 -1.98 9.02 -2.01
C ALA A 1050 -0.71 8.88 -2.86
N TYR A 1051 -0.05 9.97 -3.27
CA TYR A 1051 1.17 9.84 -4.08
C TYR A 1051 2.24 10.90 -3.87
N GLY A 1052 3.50 10.55 -4.12
CA GLY A 1052 4.61 11.51 -4.10
C GLY A 1052 4.92 12.12 -2.72
N ASN A 1053 4.29 11.67 -1.63
CA ASN A 1053 4.55 12.22 -0.30
C ASN A 1053 6.00 11.96 0.14
N GLY A 1054 6.58 12.90 0.87
CA GLY A 1054 8.01 12.97 1.18
C GLY A 1054 8.87 13.63 0.07
N THR A 1055 8.24 14.15 -0.99
CA THR A 1055 8.88 14.98 -2.03
C THR A 1055 7.89 16.02 -2.51
N LEU A 1056 8.23 17.31 -2.45
CA LEU A 1056 7.36 18.38 -2.89
C LEU A 1056 7.19 18.38 -4.42
N THR A 1057 6.15 19.04 -4.93
CA THR A 1057 5.89 19.14 -6.38
C THR A 1057 7.05 19.78 -7.16
N ASN A 1058 7.86 20.60 -6.51
CA ASN A 1058 9.09 21.19 -7.08
C ASN A 1058 10.29 20.22 -7.13
N GLY A 1059 10.11 18.96 -6.75
CA GLY A 1059 11.14 17.92 -6.72
C GLY A 1059 12.00 17.89 -5.46
N ARG A 1060 11.78 18.80 -4.50
CA ARG A 1060 12.55 18.83 -3.25
C ARG A 1060 12.13 17.68 -2.34
N LYS A 1061 13.07 16.77 -2.07
CA LYS A 1061 12.91 15.73 -1.05
C LYS A 1061 12.93 16.33 0.36
N THR A 1062 12.03 15.87 1.22
CA THR A 1062 11.87 16.33 2.61
C THR A 1062 12.46 15.33 3.61
N LYS A 1063 12.48 15.70 4.90
CA LYS A 1063 12.94 14.81 5.99
C LYS A 1063 11.84 13.92 6.58
N GLY A 1064 10.60 14.10 6.16
CA GLY A 1064 9.46 13.37 6.69
C GLY A 1064 9.47 11.92 6.23
N ASP A 1065 8.62 11.11 6.83
CA ASP A 1065 8.56 9.69 6.57
C ASP A 1065 8.23 9.44 5.10
N GLY A 1066 7.18 10.08 4.58
CA GLY A 1066 6.80 9.95 3.18
C GLY A 1066 5.88 8.76 2.92
N ASN A 1067 4.98 8.40 3.83
CA ASN A 1067 4.04 7.30 3.61
C ASN A 1067 2.83 7.77 2.78
N GLY A 1068 2.18 6.83 2.08
CA GLY A 1068 0.88 7.09 1.46
C GLY A 1068 -0.23 7.15 2.51
N PHE A 1069 -0.49 6.03 3.17
CA PHE A 1069 -1.49 5.88 4.23
C PHE A 1069 -0.87 5.32 5.51
N LYS A 1070 -0.69 6.16 6.55
CA LYS A 1070 -0.23 5.76 7.89
C LYS A 1070 -1.45 5.47 8.77
N MET A 1071 -1.69 4.18 9.03
CA MET A 1071 -2.96 3.65 9.56
C MET A 1071 -2.96 3.41 11.08
N GLY A 1072 -2.22 4.19 11.87
CA GLY A 1072 -2.26 4.17 13.34
C GLY A 1072 -0.88 4.16 14.01
N GLY A 1073 -0.80 4.18 15.34
CA GLY A 1073 0.46 4.45 16.06
C GLY A 1073 0.56 3.81 17.46
N GLU A 1074 1.80 3.65 17.94
CA GLU A 1074 2.18 3.20 19.30
C GLU A 1074 1.66 1.83 19.75
N GLY A 1075 1.34 0.92 18.83
CA GLY A 1075 0.88 -0.42 19.22
C GLY A 1075 -0.59 -0.49 19.64
N ILE A 1076 -1.33 0.62 19.50
CA ILE A 1076 -2.72 0.74 19.92
C ILE A 1076 -3.61 0.16 18.82
N ALA A 1077 -4.41 -0.84 19.19
CA ALA A 1077 -5.34 -1.50 18.29
C ALA A 1077 -6.51 -0.58 17.95
N VAL A 1078 -6.56 -0.10 16.70
CA VAL A 1078 -7.73 0.62 16.15
C VAL A 1078 -8.07 0.07 14.77
N LYS A 1079 -9.33 -0.34 14.57
CA LYS A 1079 -9.83 -0.91 13.31
C LYS A 1079 -10.17 0.16 12.27
N HIS A 1080 -9.17 0.97 11.89
CA HIS A 1080 -9.31 1.86 10.74
C HIS A 1080 -9.55 1.06 9.46
N LEU A 1081 -10.35 1.60 8.55
CA LEU A 1081 -10.70 0.99 7.28
C LEU A 1081 -10.10 1.81 6.14
N LEU A 1082 -9.20 1.20 5.37
CA LEU A 1082 -8.78 1.70 4.06
C LEU A 1082 -9.42 0.83 2.98
N ARG A 1083 -10.26 1.42 2.13
CA ARG A 1083 -10.88 0.69 1.03
C ARG A 1083 -10.82 1.39 -0.31
N ASN A 1084 -10.79 0.61 -1.39
CA ASN A 1084 -10.93 1.11 -2.76
C ASN A 1084 -10.01 2.30 -3.07
N SER A 1085 -8.74 2.23 -2.66
CA SER A 1085 -7.83 3.38 -2.67
C SER A 1085 -6.51 3.04 -3.36
N LEU A 1086 -5.81 4.07 -3.84
CA LEU A 1086 -4.59 3.94 -4.64
C LEU A 1086 -3.42 4.68 -3.98
N SER A 1087 -2.28 4.03 -3.79
CA SER A 1087 -1.04 4.69 -3.35
C SER A 1087 0.13 4.43 -4.29
N PHE A 1088 0.91 5.45 -4.65
CA PHE A 1088 2.10 5.23 -5.47
C PHE A 1088 3.21 6.27 -5.34
N ASN A 1089 4.45 5.85 -5.59
CA ASN A 1089 5.65 6.71 -5.58
C ASN A 1089 5.80 7.62 -4.34
N ASN A 1090 5.31 7.18 -3.17
CA ASN A 1090 5.62 7.82 -1.89
C ASN A 1090 7.06 7.48 -1.46
N ASN A 1091 7.72 8.35 -0.69
CA ASN A 1091 9.14 8.23 -0.31
C ASN A 1091 9.42 7.20 0.81
N ALA A 1092 8.37 6.62 1.41
CA ALA A 1092 8.39 5.44 2.28
C ALA A 1092 7.32 4.44 1.84
N ASP A 1093 6.49 3.93 2.77
CA ASP A 1093 5.55 2.85 2.49
C ASP A 1093 4.26 3.38 1.82
N GLY A 1094 3.65 2.58 0.95
CA GLY A 1094 2.36 2.92 0.37
C GLY A 1094 1.23 2.89 1.40
N VAL A 1095 1.07 1.75 2.06
CA VAL A 1095 0.16 1.55 3.20
C VAL A 1095 0.96 0.97 4.36
N THR A 1096 0.96 1.62 5.51
CA THR A 1096 1.65 1.14 6.71
C THR A 1096 0.71 1.08 7.90
N SER A 1097 0.80 -0.01 8.68
CA SER A 1097 0.14 -0.09 9.98
C SER A 1097 0.74 0.86 11.00
N ASN A 1098 2.00 1.24 10.82
CA ASN A 1098 2.78 2.07 11.75
C ASN A 1098 2.60 1.63 13.22
N SER A 1099 2.76 0.31 13.44
CA SER A 1099 2.60 -0.40 14.71
C SER A 1099 1.17 -0.65 15.20
N ASN A 1100 0.12 -0.07 14.61
CA ASN A 1100 -1.27 -0.44 14.95
C ASN A 1100 -1.52 -1.90 14.59
N PRO A 1101 -1.87 -2.78 15.54
CA PRO A 1101 -2.05 -4.20 15.26
C PRO A 1101 -3.40 -4.55 14.61
N ALA A 1102 -4.32 -3.62 14.35
CA ALA A 1102 -5.74 -3.94 14.11
C ALA A 1102 -6.41 -3.29 12.89
N MET A 1103 -5.71 -2.90 11.83
CA MET A 1103 -6.34 -2.24 10.66
C MET A 1103 -7.02 -3.20 9.66
N ILE A 1104 -7.96 -2.65 8.86
CA ILE A 1104 -8.67 -3.32 7.77
C ILE A 1104 -8.29 -2.66 6.43
N VAL A 1105 -7.76 -3.43 5.49
CA VAL A 1105 -7.37 -2.94 4.15
C VAL A 1105 -8.03 -3.79 3.07
N GLN A 1106 -8.84 -3.15 2.20
CA GLN A 1106 -9.65 -3.87 1.21
C GLN A 1106 -9.67 -3.20 -0.16
N ASN A 1107 -9.60 -3.97 -1.25
CA ASN A 1107 -9.68 -3.42 -2.61
C ASN A 1107 -8.66 -2.28 -2.83
N THR A 1108 -7.47 -2.35 -2.25
CA THR A 1108 -6.47 -1.28 -2.34
C THR A 1108 -5.36 -1.66 -3.31
N THR A 1109 -4.96 -0.73 -4.17
CA THR A 1109 -3.82 -0.89 -5.07
C THR A 1109 -2.67 -0.01 -4.60
N SER A 1110 -1.47 -0.57 -4.44
CA SER A 1110 -0.27 0.16 -4.02
C SER A 1110 0.90 -0.15 -4.95
N VAL A 1111 1.59 0.87 -5.46
CA VAL A 1111 2.52 0.74 -6.60
C VAL A 1111 3.80 1.57 -6.42
N ASP A 1112 4.96 0.95 -6.62
CA ASP A 1112 6.25 1.66 -6.75
C ASP A 1112 6.60 2.66 -5.64
N ASN A 1113 6.05 2.49 -4.42
CA ASN A 1113 6.47 3.27 -3.26
C ASN A 1113 7.91 2.93 -2.91
N LYS A 1114 8.70 3.89 -2.41
CA LYS A 1114 10.13 3.65 -2.19
C LYS A 1114 10.40 2.62 -1.10
N GLY A 1115 9.59 2.63 -0.04
CA GLY A 1115 9.49 1.56 0.96
C GLY A 1115 8.70 0.37 0.41
N ALA A 1116 8.01 -0.37 1.27
CA ALA A 1116 7.08 -1.41 0.85
C ALA A 1116 5.81 -0.79 0.23
N ASN A 1117 5.10 -1.53 -0.64
CA ASN A 1117 3.76 -1.09 -1.04
C ASN A 1117 2.77 -1.31 0.10
N PHE A 1118 2.95 -2.39 0.87
CA PHE A 1118 2.22 -2.70 2.11
C PHE A 1118 3.18 -3.13 3.23
N SER A 1119 3.04 -2.50 4.39
CA SER A 1119 3.88 -2.70 5.57
C SER A 1119 3.02 -2.93 6.82
N PHE A 1120 2.71 -4.19 7.12
CA PHE A 1120 1.77 -4.59 8.18
C PHE A 1120 2.56 -5.14 9.37
N ALA A 1121 3.19 -4.24 10.11
CA ALA A 1121 4.00 -4.54 11.27
C ALA A 1121 3.30 -4.17 12.59
N SER A 1122 3.58 -4.93 13.64
CA SER A 1122 3.18 -4.62 15.01
C SER A 1122 4.33 -4.96 15.97
N TYR A 1123 4.25 -4.47 17.20
CA TYR A 1123 5.15 -4.95 18.24
C TYR A 1123 4.93 -6.45 18.49
N THR A 1124 5.99 -7.15 18.93
CA THR A 1124 6.00 -8.61 19.13
C THR A 1124 5.04 -9.08 20.21
N ASN A 1125 4.71 -8.21 21.16
CA ASN A 1125 3.75 -8.44 22.23
C ASN A 1125 2.30 -8.04 21.87
N ALA A 1126 2.08 -7.41 20.71
CA ALA A 1126 0.76 -6.98 20.28
C ALA A 1126 -0.02 -8.16 19.65
N VAL A 1127 -1.29 -8.28 20.02
CA VAL A 1127 -2.20 -9.24 19.39
C VAL A 1127 -2.61 -8.71 18.01
N GLN A 1128 -2.10 -9.33 16.95
CA GLN A 1128 -2.44 -8.95 15.58
C GLN A 1128 -3.89 -9.27 15.23
N GLN A 1129 -4.58 -8.27 14.69
CA GLN A 1129 -6.00 -8.28 14.29
C GLN A 1129 -6.18 -7.68 12.88
N PHE A 1130 -5.15 -7.75 12.05
CA PHE A 1130 -5.19 -7.26 10.68
C PHE A 1130 -6.24 -7.99 9.85
N VAL A 1131 -6.89 -7.25 8.95
CA VAL A 1131 -7.75 -7.81 7.90
C VAL A 1131 -7.29 -7.29 6.54
N SER A 1132 -7.06 -8.20 5.61
CA SER A 1132 -6.58 -7.88 4.26
C SER A 1132 -7.38 -8.65 3.22
N LYS A 1133 -8.03 -7.95 2.28
CA LYS A 1133 -8.87 -8.57 1.25
C LYS A 1133 -8.73 -7.86 -0.09
N ASN A 1134 -8.65 -8.61 -1.19
CA ASN A 1134 -8.69 -8.06 -2.54
C ASN A 1134 -7.62 -6.99 -2.81
N ASN A 1135 -6.43 -7.04 -2.20
CA ASN A 1135 -5.41 -5.99 -2.37
C ASN A 1135 -4.44 -6.31 -3.52
N ILE A 1136 -3.91 -5.27 -4.18
CA ILE A 1136 -2.87 -5.39 -5.21
C ILE A 1136 -1.65 -4.56 -4.81
N SER A 1137 -0.52 -5.23 -4.67
CA SER A 1137 0.81 -4.63 -4.71
C SER A 1137 1.40 -4.85 -6.09
N PHE A 1138 1.84 -3.79 -6.76
CA PHE A 1138 2.50 -3.92 -8.05
C PHE A 1138 3.81 -3.12 -8.11
N ARG A 1139 4.76 -3.62 -8.89
CA ARG A 1139 6.08 -3.01 -9.08
C ARG A 1139 6.38 -2.95 -10.57
N THR A 1140 6.61 -1.74 -11.08
CA THR A 1140 7.16 -1.57 -12.44
C THR A 1140 8.68 -1.58 -12.46
N LYS A 1141 9.29 -1.42 -11.27
CA LYS A 1141 10.73 -1.43 -10.99
C LYS A 1141 11.01 -2.18 -9.69
N GLU A 1142 12.23 -2.65 -9.51
CA GLU A 1142 12.65 -3.29 -8.25
C GLU A 1142 12.45 -2.35 -7.04
N GLY A 1143 12.16 -2.94 -5.88
CA GLY A 1143 11.97 -2.22 -4.63
C GLY A 1143 11.83 -3.14 -3.43
N ALA A 1144 11.49 -2.59 -2.26
CA ALA A 1144 11.32 -3.38 -1.05
C ALA A 1144 10.15 -4.37 -1.18
N ALA A 1145 10.34 -5.57 -0.63
CA ALA A 1145 9.27 -6.55 -0.43
C ALA A 1145 8.19 -5.99 0.51
N ASP A 1146 6.95 -6.44 0.32
CA ASP A 1146 5.88 -6.15 1.26
C ASP A 1146 6.11 -6.92 2.57
N LEU A 1147 5.75 -6.28 3.69
CA LEU A 1147 5.85 -6.86 5.03
C LEU A 1147 4.45 -7.31 5.45
N ILE A 1148 4.08 -8.54 5.10
CA ILE A 1148 2.75 -9.09 5.35
C ILE A 1148 2.84 -10.32 6.26
N PRO A 1149 2.06 -10.38 7.36
CA PRO A 1149 1.90 -11.61 8.12
C PRO A 1149 1.35 -12.73 7.24
N ALA A 1150 1.96 -13.92 7.32
CA ALA A 1150 1.58 -15.08 6.50
C ALA A 1150 0.09 -15.48 6.64
N SER A 1151 -0.54 -15.14 7.78
CA SER A 1151 -1.98 -15.36 8.01
C SER A 1151 -2.89 -14.53 7.09
N LEU A 1152 -2.39 -13.46 6.48
CA LEU A 1152 -3.14 -12.57 5.58
C LEU A 1152 -2.94 -12.92 4.10
N GLU A 1153 -2.07 -13.88 3.79
CA GLU A 1153 -1.92 -14.39 2.44
C GLU A 1153 -3.19 -15.13 2.01
N SER A 1154 -3.75 -14.72 0.88
CA SER A 1154 -4.96 -15.30 0.28
C SER A 1154 -4.84 -15.26 -1.24
N ASP A 1155 -5.74 -15.94 -1.95
CA ASP A 1155 -5.78 -15.89 -3.42
C ASP A 1155 -6.32 -14.58 -3.97
N ASP A 1156 -6.99 -13.81 -3.11
CA ASP A 1156 -7.56 -12.53 -3.46
C ASP A 1156 -6.59 -11.37 -3.18
N ASN A 1157 -5.49 -11.60 -2.44
CA ASN A 1157 -4.45 -10.59 -2.22
C ASN A 1157 -3.23 -10.89 -3.08
N TYR A 1158 -2.69 -9.88 -3.75
CA TYR A 1158 -1.44 -9.96 -4.50
C TYR A 1158 -0.38 -9.09 -3.81
N PHE A 1159 0.67 -9.72 -3.29
CA PHE A 1159 1.76 -9.03 -2.60
C PHE A 1159 3.09 -9.21 -3.31
N TYR A 1160 3.93 -8.19 -3.23
CA TYR A 1160 5.25 -8.18 -3.83
C TYR A 1160 6.26 -8.81 -2.87
N ASN A 1161 6.86 -9.93 -3.25
CA ASN A 1161 7.76 -10.68 -2.38
C ASN A 1161 9.24 -10.25 -2.48
N GLY A 1162 9.53 -9.11 -3.10
CA GLY A 1162 10.89 -8.67 -3.43
C GLY A 1162 11.35 -9.05 -4.84
N VAL A 1163 10.58 -9.88 -5.55
CA VAL A 1163 10.87 -10.26 -6.94
C VAL A 1163 9.66 -10.02 -7.84
N LYS A 1164 8.49 -10.51 -7.44
CA LYS A 1164 7.25 -10.42 -8.22
C LYS A 1164 6.03 -10.26 -7.32
N SER A 1165 4.95 -9.74 -7.88
CA SER A 1165 3.65 -9.64 -7.22
C SER A 1165 2.85 -10.92 -7.47
N LEU A 1166 2.52 -11.66 -6.41
CA LEU A 1166 1.75 -12.91 -6.52
C LEU A 1166 0.74 -13.07 -5.38
N ASN A 1167 -0.27 -13.90 -5.62
CA ASN A 1167 -1.20 -14.35 -4.59
C ASN A 1167 -0.74 -15.68 -3.93
N LYS A 1168 -1.50 -16.17 -2.95
CA LYS A 1168 -1.17 -17.41 -2.22
C LYS A 1168 -0.96 -18.64 -3.11
N SER A 1169 -1.79 -18.81 -4.15
CA SER A 1169 -1.65 -19.89 -5.14
C SER A 1169 -0.52 -19.67 -6.15
N GLY A 1170 0.25 -18.60 -6.04
CA GLY A 1170 1.38 -18.31 -6.93
C GLY A 1170 1.00 -17.67 -8.26
N LYS A 1171 -0.25 -17.21 -8.44
CA LYS A 1171 -0.65 -16.44 -9.63
C LYS A 1171 0.05 -15.09 -9.59
N VAL A 1172 0.86 -14.82 -10.60
CA VAL A 1172 1.67 -13.61 -10.73
C VAL A 1172 0.88 -12.52 -11.45
N LEU A 1173 0.95 -11.28 -10.97
CA LEU A 1173 0.47 -10.10 -11.70
C LEU A 1173 1.47 -9.67 -12.76
N LEU A 1174 0.98 -9.37 -13.96
CA LEU A 1174 1.75 -8.91 -15.09
C LEU A 1174 1.33 -7.48 -15.47
N LYS A 1175 2.23 -6.76 -16.13
CA LYS A 1175 1.91 -5.44 -16.73
C LYS A 1175 0.70 -5.50 -17.66
N SER A 1176 0.50 -6.62 -18.37
CA SER A 1176 -0.63 -6.83 -19.29
C SER A 1176 -1.98 -7.01 -18.60
N ASP A 1177 -2.01 -7.21 -17.27
CA ASP A 1177 -3.27 -7.29 -16.53
C ASP A 1177 -3.91 -5.90 -16.34
N PHE A 1178 -3.15 -4.84 -16.56
CA PHE A 1178 -3.58 -3.45 -16.43
C PHE A 1178 -3.70 -2.78 -17.80
N LYS A 1179 -4.68 -1.88 -17.94
CA LYS A 1179 -4.83 -1.00 -19.10
C LYS A 1179 -3.61 -0.09 -19.27
N SER A 1180 -3.08 0.43 -18.16
CA SER A 1180 -1.85 1.21 -18.12
C SER A 1180 -1.14 1.03 -16.79
N VAL A 1181 0.19 0.99 -16.83
CA VAL A 1181 1.07 1.13 -15.65
C VAL A 1181 1.90 2.42 -15.73
N VAL A 1182 1.54 3.31 -16.66
CA VAL A 1182 2.18 4.62 -16.82
C VAL A 1182 1.49 5.58 -15.86
N GLN A 1183 2.28 6.08 -14.91
CA GLN A 1183 1.81 7.02 -13.90
C GLN A 1183 1.28 8.31 -14.55
N PRO A 1184 0.14 8.86 -14.09
CA PRO A 1184 -0.27 10.21 -14.47
C PRO A 1184 0.54 11.28 -13.73
N ASP A 1185 0.72 12.44 -14.37
CA ASP A 1185 1.37 13.61 -13.74
C ASP A 1185 0.52 14.18 -12.59
N SER A 1186 -0.81 14.15 -12.76
CA SER A 1186 -1.78 14.61 -11.77
C SER A 1186 -3.14 13.97 -12.01
N TYR A 1187 -4.04 14.06 -11.02
CA TYR A 1187 -5.43 13.68 -11.15
C TYR A 1187 -6.32 14.92 -11.21
N SER A 1188 -7.27 14.91 -12.14
CA SER A 1188 -8.32 15.93 -12.24
C SER A 1188 -9.64 15.42 -11.64
N ARG A 1189 -10.63 16.30 -11.55
CA ARG A 1189 -11.98 15.98 -11.08
C ARG A 1189 -13.02 16.19 -12.18
N ASN A 1190 -14.05 15.36 -12.19
CA ASN A 1190 -15.26 15.54 -12.99
C ASN A 1190 -16.08 16.74 -12.44
N GLY A 1191 -17.07 17.19 -13.21
CA GLY A 1191 -17.95 18.30 -12.80
C GLY A 1191 -18.79 18.03 -11.54
N ASP A 1192 -18.98 16.76 -11.17
CA ASP A 1192 -19.63 16.35 -9.92
C ASP A 1192 -18.66 16.20 -8.73
N GLY A 1193 -17.37 16.51 -8.94
CA GLY A 1193 -16.31 16.46 -7.95
C GLY A 1193 -15.58 15.11 -7.84
N THR A 1194 -16.07 14.06 -8.48
CA THR A 1194 -15.44 12.73 -8.46
C THR A 1194 -14.09 12.74 -9.18
N ILE A 1195 -13.20 11.81 -8.83
CA ILE A 1195 -11.87 11.71 -9.43
C ILE A 1195 -11.97 11.21 -10.87
N VAL A 1196 -11.21 11.83 -11.79
CA VAL A 1196 -10.98 11.29 -13.13
C VAL A 1196 -9.90 10.21 -13.02
N VAL A 1197 -10.34 8.95 -12.92
CA VAL A 1197 -9.48 7.80 -12.60
C VAL A 1197 -8.43 7.50 -13.68
N GLY A 1198 -8.78 7.71 -14.96
CA GLY A 1198 -7.93 7.31 -16.09
C GLY A 1198 -7.71 5.79 -16.17
N ASP A 1199 -6.68 5.38 -16.92
CA ASP A 1199 -6.36 3.96 -17.14
C ASP A 1199 -5.27 3.42 -16.21
N TYR A 1200 -4.59 4.29 -15.44
CA TYR A 1200 -3.47 3.88 -14.59
C TYR A 1200 -3.95 2.88 -13.53
N MET A 1201 -3.28 1.72 -13.50
CA MET A 1201 -3.56 0.58 -12.62
C MET A 1201 -4.99 0.04 -12.67
N SER A 1202 -5.78 0.46 -13.66
CA SER A 1202 -7.07 -0.15 -13.96
C SER A 1202 -6.86 -1.49 -14.64
N LEU A 1203 -7.59 -2.52 -14.23
CA LEU A 1203 -7.52 -3.83 -14.89
C LEU A 1203 -8.10 -3.76 -16.31
N ILE A 1204 -7.59 -4.62 -17.20
CA ILE A 1204 -8.13 -4.77 -18.56
C ILE A 1204 -9.58 -5.26 -18.54
N VAL A 1205 -10.31 -4.99 -19.62
CA VAL A 1205 -11.69 -5.48 -19.79
C VAL A 1205 -11.71 -7.01 -19.73
N ASN A 1206 -12.65 -7.58 -18.96
CA ASN A 1206 -12.78 -9.02 -18.70
C ASN A 1206 -11.57 -9.66 -17.96
N SER A 1207 -10.82 -8.88 -17.18
CA SER A 1207 -9.79 -9.44 -16.30
C SER A 1207 -10.36 -10.52 -15.37
N THR A 1208 -9.59 -11.59 -15.19
CA THR A 1208 -9.93 -12.65 -14.22
C THR A 1208 -9.55 -12.28 -12.78
N ILE A 1209 -8.80 -11.18 -12.61
CA ILE A 1209 -8.41 -10.64 -11.31
C ILE A 1209 -9.57 -9.78 -10.81
N LYS A 1210 -10.01 -10.00 -9.56
CA LYS A 1210 -11.10 -9.27 -8.90
C LYS A 1210 -10.59 -8.44 -7.70
N SER A 1211 -9.29 -8.18 -7.69
CA SER A 1211 -8.57 -7.47 -6.64
C SER A 1211 -8.17 -6.06 -7.10
N GLY A 1212 -7.71 -5.23 -6.17
CA GLY A 1212 -7.24 -3.87 -6.40
C GLY A 1212 -8.35 -2.83 -6.29
N ALA A 1213 -7.94 -1.57 -6.45
CA ALA A 1213 -8.82 -0.43 -6.46
C ALA A 1213 -9.62 -0.34 -7.77
N TYR A 1214 -10.93 -0.17 -7.64
CA TYR A 1214 -11.91 0.10 -8.68
C TYR A 1214 -12.50 1.50 -8.45
N LEU A 1215 -11.71 2.53 -8.72
CA LEU A 1215 -12.13 3.91 -8.50
C LEU A 1215 -13.26 4.36 -9.47
N SER A 1216 -13.55 3.59 -10.52
CA SER A 1216 -14.55 3.90 -11.56
C SER A 1216 -15.97 3.43 -11.25
N ASP A 1217 -16.18 2.56 -10.26
CA ASP A 1217 -17.50 2.02 -9.89
C ASP A 1217 -17.89 2.39 -8.46
N ILE A 1218 -18.49 3.58 -8.33
CA ILE A 1218 -18.97 4.12 -7.05
C ILE A 1218 -20.30 3.43 -6.63
N SER A 1219 -20.95 2.68 -7.53
CA SER A 1219 -22.31 2.17 -7.35
C SER A 1219 -22.40 0.85 -6.57
N ASN A 1220 -21.30 0.11 -6.46
CA ASN A 1220 -21.24 -1.21 -5.81
C ASN A 1220 -20.94 -1.18 -4.29
N ILE A 1221 -21.04 -0.02 -3.63
CA ILE A 1221 -20.69 0.14 -2.20
C ILE A 1221 -21.88 0.67 -1.39
N THR A 1222 -23.02 -0.03 -1.47
CA THR A 1222 -24.22 0.27 -0.66
C THR A 1222 -24.26 -0.45 0.68
N ASN A 1223 -23.33 -1.36 0.98
CA ASN A 1223 -23.35 -2.08 2.27
C ASN A 1223 -22.65 -1.22 3.36
N PRO A 1224 -23.38 -0.79 4.40
CA PRO A 1224 -22.78 -0.17 5.57
C PRO A 1224 -21.88 -1.19 6.28
N ILE A 1225 -20.76 -0.70 6.84
CA ILE A 1225 -19.87 -1.50 7.68
C ILE A 1225 -20.20 -1.09 9.11
N SER A 1226 -20.57 -2.07 9.94
CA SER A 1226 -20.80 -1.86 11.37
C SER A 1226 -19.50 -1.51 12.09
N ASN A 1227 -19.60 -0.84 13.23
CA ASN A 1227 -18.46 -0.38 14.04
C ASN A 1227 -17.51 -1.49 14.53
N ASP A 1228 -17.83 -2.77 14.30
CA ASP A 1228 -16.99 -3.92 14.67
C ASP A 1228 -16.11 -4.46 13.52
N GLY A 1229 -16.24 -3.88 12.32
CA GLY A 1229 -15.48 -4.27 11.13
C GLY A 1229 -16.04 -5.51 10.42
N THR A 1230 -17.28 -5.93 10.73
CA THR A 1230 -17.99 -6.94 9.95
C THR A 1230 -18.79 -6.30 8.81
N ILE A 1231 -18.95 -7.04 7.71
CA ILE A 1231 -19.93 -6.69 6.66
C ILE A 1231 -21.28 -7.11 7.23
N GLY A 1232 -21.98 -6.20 7.92
CA GLY A 1232 -23.33 -6.46 8.38
C GLY A 1232 -24.29 -6.54 7.21
N GLU A 1233 -24.97 -7.68 7.03
CA GLU A 1233 -26.30 -7.66 6.43
C GLU A 1233 -27.21 -6.93 7.43
N GLU A 1234 -27.82 -5.83 6.98
CA GLU A 1234 -28.77 -4.98 7.72
C GLU A 1234 -28.21 -4.05 8.82
N GLU A 1235 -27.86 -2.81 8.45
CA GLU A 1235 -28.18 -1.62 9.27
C GLU A 1235 -28.28 -0.35 8.39
N SER A 1236 -29.38 -0.21 7.65
CA SER A 1236 -29.65 0.89 6.72
C SER A 1236 -30.21 2.15 7.40
N ILE A 1237 -29.82 2.49 8.62
CA ILE A 1237 -30.49 3.54 9.40
C ILE A 1237 -29.47 4.43 10.10
N LYS A 1238 -28.93 5.42 9.36
CA LYS A 1238 -28.50 6.76 9.86
C LYS A 1238 -27.89 7.67 8.77
N ASN A 1239 -27.38 7.12 7.67
CA ASN A 1239 -26.80 7.91 6.56
C ASN A 1239 -27.78 8.28 5.43
N GLU A 1240 -28.96 7.63 5.35
CA GLU A 1240 -29.96 7.94 4.33
C GLU A 1240 -30.48 9.38 4.43
N THR A 1241 -30.59 9.96 5.62
CA THR A 1241 -31.09 11.32 5.81
C THR A 1241 -30.12 12.37 5.24
N LEU A 1242 -28.81 12.13 5.37
CA LEU A 1242 -27.76 13.02 4.85
C LEU A 1242 -27.62 12.91 3.33
N LEU A 1243 -27.71 11.69 2.79
CA LEU A 1243 -27.68 11.45 1.34
C LEU A 1243 -28.96 11.96 0.66
N LYS A 1244 -30.12 11.84 1.32
CA LYS A 1244 -31.38 12.47 0.90
C LYS A 1244 -31.28 14.00 0.96
N MET A 1245 -30.62 14.59 1.95
CA MET A 1245 -30.31 16.04 1.98
C MET A 1245 -29.37 16.48 0.85
N ILE A 1246 -28.34 15.71 0.53
CA ILE A 1246 -27.43 16.00 -0.60
C ILE A 1246 -28.17 15.94 -1.94
N ASN A 1247 -29.01 14.93 -2.14
CA ASN A 1247 -29.83 14.82 -3.34
C ASN A 1247 -30.92 15.91 -3.40
N LEU A 1248 -31.47 16.33 -2.25
CA LEU A 1248 -32.41 17.44 -2.15
C LEU A 1248 -31.72 18.78 -2.44
N LEU A 1249 -30.50 19.02 -1.94
CA LEU A 1249 -29.69 20.21 -2.23
C LEU A 1249 -29.24 20.26 -3.70
N LYS A 1250 -28.89 19.12 -4.30
CA LYS A 1250 -28.62 19.01 -5.74
C LYS A 1250 -29.87 19.29 -6.59
N MET A 1251 -31.04 18.79 -6.18
CA MET A 1251 -32.32 19.10 -6.85
C MET A 1251 -32.71 20.57 -6.71
N ILE A 1252 -32.52 21.19 -5.55
CA ILE A 1252 -32.84 22.61 -5.33
C ILE A 1252 -31.95 23.52 -6.19
N ASN A 1253 -30.66 23.19 -6.34
CA ASN A 1253 -29.75 23.93 -7.22
C ASN A 1253 -30.05 23.72 -8.72
N LEU A 1254 -30.57 22.55 -9.12
CA LEU A 1254 -31.02 22.30 -10.50
C LEU A 1254 -32.40 22.92 -10.81
N LEU A 1255 -33.22 23.22 -9.80
CA LEU A 1255 -34.52 23.89 -9.93
C LEU A 1255 -34.43 25.42 -9.92
N TRP A 1256 -33.24 25.98 -9.65
CA TRP A 1256 -32.92 27.42 -9.73
C TRP A 1256 -32.06 27.79 -10.96
N MET A 1257 -31.67 26.81 -11.79
CA MET A 1257 -31.23 27.03 -13.18
C MET A 1257 -32.45 27.09 -14.09
#